data_AF-A0AAP1WFT7-F1
#
_entry.id   AF-A0AAP1WFT7-F1
#
_cell.length_a   1.000
_cell.length_b   1.000
_cell.length_c   1.000
_cell.angle_alpha   90.00
_cell.angle_beta   90.00
_cell.angle_gamma   90.00
#
_symmetry.space_group_name_H-M   'P 1'
#
loop_
_entity.id
_entity.type
_entity.pdbx_description
1 polymer ?
#
loop_
_entity_poly.entity_id
_entity_poly.type
_entity_poly.pdbx_seq_one_letter_code
_entity_poly.pdbx_strand_id
1 'polypeptide(L)'
;MNNFINKLYKNNAIIYKILLFLISVVAIVYLFPKRGQFKYEYTQAKPWQYDNLYAPFDFAIQKTSLEISQETNEIKASVKKYFVCDQKVAAHVLKAYNSKIMLADSLAVNDIVFLKKIGEAIIHKIYNYGFLDDSSIKKATQDELIFLRKGNSIAEIPFSKLLQSKDVLKFISQNTSEVNSVNQNILLSHLSAVIQSNVIFDTKYSDKELNEALKKISYAKGKISKGELMLLKGDIVTGRKLTILKSYEKASSSQLLTKSNYNWIVFGYTILVALALLMLLLFLEKYRLEIFNDNNKVTFIFLNVFLMILAQTLVVKYNSGFLYVVPLSILPIILKTFFDARLGFFTHVLTVLLLGFIVPNSFEFIYLHIIAGIVTILTISELYKRASLFISIGRITLIYMITYFAFSIIKEGSADKINWGYFGLFAANGLLSFLAVFFIYFYEKLFGLVSDVTLLELSNTNSTLLRDLNEKAPGTFQHSMQVANLAEAAANEIGANSMLVRTGALYHDIGKMANPLYFGENQSTGVNPHHDLSAKDSAQIILEHVIKGIEIAKKHKLPDRIIDFIRTHHGTTVTYYFYKQELENNPEGFVDIKKFQYQGPIPFSKETAILMMCDAAEAASKSLKEPTAQSIDNLIDKIIEKQKNDNQFVNSDITFREIEKIKKIIKSKLMSIYHLRVEYPE
;
A
#
# COMPACT_ATOMS: atom_id res chain seq x y z
N MET A 1 -12.33 23.93 -40.20
CA MET A 1 -12.58 22.91 -39.14
C MET A 1 -11.91 21.56 -39.43
N ASN A 2 -12.01 21.01 -40.65
CA ASN A 2 -11.45 19.69 -41.00
C ASN A 2 -9.93 19.54 -40.81
N ASN A 3 -9.12 20.58 -41.08
CA ASN A 3 -7.67 20.51 -40.85
C ASN A 3 -7.28 20.48 -39.38
N PHE A 4 -8.07 21.08 -38.48
CA PHE A 4 -7.82 21.03 -37.03
C PHE A 4 -8.19 19.66 -36.46
N ILE A 5 -9.32 19.11 -36.90
CA ILE A 5 -9.78 17.77 -36.50
C ILE A 5 -8.82 16.69 -37.01
N ASN A 6 -8.36 16.76 -38.26
CA ASN A 6 -7.35 15.82 -38.79
C ASN A 6 -6.00 15.91 -38.06
N LYS A 7 -5.60 17.10 -37.60
CA LYS A 7 -4.37 17.30 -36.81
C LYS A 7 -4.51 16.74 -35.39
N LEU A 8 -5.70 16.87 -34.78
CA LEU A 8 -6.05 16.24 -33.51
C LEU A 8 -6.04 14.71 -33.61
N TYR A 9 -6.63 14.14 -34.67
CA TYR A 9 -6.63 12.69 -34.89
C TYR A 9 -5.23 12.13 -35.12
N LYS A 10 -4.37 12.80 -35.91
CA LYS A 10 -2.98 12.38 -36.11
C LYS A 10 -2.11 12.47 -34.84
N ASN A 11 -2.37 13.44 -33.97
CA ASN A 11 -1.57 13.67 -32.75
C ASN A 11 -2.23 13.12 -31.48
N ASN A 12 -3.30 12.33 -31.59
CA ASN A 12 -4.10 11.89 -30.44
C ASN A 12 -3.24 11.21 -29.35
N ALA A 13 -2.27 10.39 -29.74
CA ALA A 13 -1.36 9.73 -28.80
C ALA A 13 -0.48 10.72 -28.00
N ILE A 14 0.00 11.80 -28.63
CA ILE A 14 0.81 12.83 -27.97
C ILE A 14 -0.08 13.71 -27.09
N ILE A 15 -1.27 14.08 -27.58
CA ILE A 15 -2.25 14.88 -26.83
C ILE A 15 -2.67 14.12 -25.56
N TYR A 16 -2.96 12.83 -25.67
CA TYR A 16 -3.26 11.97 -24.52
C TYR A 16 -2.14 12.02 -23.46
N LYS A 17 -0.88 11.88 -23.87
CA LYS A 17 0.27 11.94 -22.96
C LYS A 17 0.43 13.31 -22.29
N ILE A 18 0.20 14.40 -23.02
CA ILE A 18 0.21 15.76 -22.46
C ILE A 18 -0.90 15.91 -21.42
N LEU A 19 -2.11 15.43 -21.70
CA LEU A 19 -3.22 15.46 -20.76
C LEU A 19 -2.93 14.60 -19.51
N LEU A 20 -2.45 13.36 -19.71
CA LEU A 20 -2.03 12.48 -18.62
C LEU A 20 -0.97 13.17 -17.74
N PHE A 21 0.05 13.77 -18.35
CA PHE A 21 1.08 14.53 -17.66
C PHE A 21 0.50 15.66 -16.81
N LEU A 22 -0.33 16.52 -17.41
CA LEU A 22 -0.94 17.66 -16.70
C LEU A 22 -1.84 17.20 -15.55
N ILE A 23 -2.68 16.18 -15.78
CA ILE A 23 -3.56 15.61 -14.76
C ILE A 23 -2.74 15.02 -13.60
N SER A 24 -1.68 14.26 -13.90
CA SER A 24 -0.81 13.68 -12.88
C SER A 24 -0.04 14.74 -12.09
N VAL A 25 0.44 15.81 -12.74
CA VAL A 25 1.06 16.95 -12.04
C VAL A 25 0.05 17.56 -11.06
N VAL A 26 -1.15 17.90 -11.51
CA VAL A 26 -2.19 18.51 -10.65
C VAL A 26 -2.57 17.57 -9.50
N ALA A 27 -2.76 16.28 -9.78
CA ALA A 27 -3.14 15.28 -8.79
C ALA A 27 -2.05 15.09 -7.71
N ILE A 28 -0.78 15.02 -8.10
CA ILE A 28 0.34 14.88 -7.15
C ILE A 28 0.52 16.17 -6.34
N VAL A 29 0.51 17.35 -6.98
CA VAL A 29 0.64 18.65 -6.27
C VAL A 29 -0.49 18.85 -5.27
N TYR A 30 -1.69 18.36 -5.57
CA TYR A 30 -2.81 18.42 -4.62
C TYR A 30 -2.53 17.69 -3.30
N LEU A 31 -1.71 16.64 -3.32
CA LEU A 31 -1.31 15.86 -2.14
C LEU A 31 -0.21 16.53 -1.32
N PHE A 32 0.53 17.48 -1.90
CA PHE A 32 1.68 18.10 -1.24
C PHE A 32 1.25 19.05 -0.12
N PRO A 33 2.09 19.23 0.92
CA PRO A 33 1.78 20.11 2.03
C PRO A 33 1.60 21.55 1.54
N LYS A 34 0.45 22.13 1.84
CA LYS A 34 0.05 23.49 1.42
C LYS A 34 0.56 24.61 2.35
N ARG A 35 1.51 24.29 3.23
CA ARG A 35 2.06 25.21 4.24
C ARG A 35 3.55 25.38 3.99
N GLY A 36 4.07 26.57 4.25
CA GLY A 36 5.51 26.79 4.18
C GLY A 36 6.22 25.90 5.21
N GLN A 37 7.22 25.15 4.76
CA GLN A 37 8.05 24.35 5.65
C GLN A 37 8.98 25.24 6.46
N PHE A 38 9.32 24.80 7.67
CA PHE A 38 10.29 25.51 8.48
C PHE A 38 11.65 25.53 7.78
N LYS A 39 12.27 26.71 7.70
CA LYS A 39 13.45 26.95 6.87
C LYS A 39 14.69 26.13 7.29
N TYR A 40 14.75 25.66 8.53
CA TYR A 40 15.96 25.10 9.12
C TYR A 40 15.76 23.65 9.55
N GLU A 41 16.68 22.76 9.17
CA GLU A 41 16.74 21.41 9.72
C GLU A 41 17.68 21.40 10.93
N TYR A 42 17.21 20.95 12.09
CA TYR A 42 18.01 20.91 13.31
C TYR A 42 17.79 19.61 14.08
N THR A 43 18.85 19.12 14.73
CA THR A 43 18.82 17.90 15.55
C THR A 43 19.05 18.27 17.01
N GLN A 44 18.33 17.61 17.92
CA GLN A 44 18.54 17.79 19.36
C GLN A 44 19.98 17.43 19.75
N ALA A 45 20.58 18.19 20.66
CA ALA A 45 21.95 17.99 21.15
C ALA A 45 23.07 18.17 20.11
N LYS A 46 22.77 18.75 18.93
CA LYS A 46 23.80 19.20 17.98
C LYS A 46 23.95 20.73 17.99
N PRO A 47 25.11 21.27 17.61
CA PRO A 47 25.31 22.71 17.42
C PRO A 47 24.42 23.27 16.31
N TRP A 48 23.90 24.48 16.50
CA TRP A 48 23.19 25.24 15.48
C TRP A 48 24.16 25.61 14.35
N GLN A 49 23.92 25.05 13.15
CA GLN A 49 24.86 25.17 12.03
C GLN A 49 24.65 26.42 11.16
N TYR A 50 23.51 27.09 11.34
CA TYR A 50 23.17 28.30 10.60
C TYR A 50 23.69 29.55 11.32
N ASP A 51 23.61 30.69 10.64
CA ASP A 51 23.95 31.97 11.25
C ASP A 51 22.98 32.33 12.39
N ASN A 52 23.34 33.37 13.15
CA ASN A 52 22.58 33.84 14.31
C ASN A 52 21.10 34.02 13.96
N LEU A 53 20.25 33.33 14.72
CA LEU A 53 18.83 33.28 14.46
C LEU A 53 18.12 34.32 15.33
N TYR A 54 17.60 35.37 14.70
CA TYR A 54 16.78 36.39 15.34
C TYR A 54 15.29 36.14 15.05
N ALA A 55 14.41 36.47 16.00
CA ALA A 55 12.97 36.32 15.83
C ALA A 55 12.41 37.32 14.81
N PRO A 56 11.80 36.88 13.70
CA PRO A 56 11.26 37.81 12.70
C PRO A 56 9.94 38.47 13.12
N PHE A 57 9.29 37.95 14.17
CA PHE A 57 8.01 38.41 14.72
C PHE A 57 7.85 37.91 16.15
N ASP A 58 6.83 38.43 16.84
CA ASP A 58 6.48 38.07 18.21
C ASP A 58 5.81 36.68 18.30
N PHE A 59 6.29 35.80 19.17
CA PHE A 59 5.62 34.52 19.42
C PHE A 59 5.76 34.04 20.87
N ALA A 60 4.79 33.23 21.32
CA ALA A 60 4.79 32.65 22.66
C ALA A 60 5.57 31.34 22.71
N ILE A 61 6.37 31.15 23.76
CA ILE A 61 7.04 29.88 24.07
C ILE A 61 6.01 28.94 24.68
N GLN A 62 5.66 27.88 23.95
CA GLN A 62 4.65 26.92 24.37
C GLN A 62 5.19 25.99 25.47
N LYS A 63 4.35 25.65 26.45
CA LYS A 63 4.63 24.57 27.40
C LYS A 63 4.55 23.21 26.69
N THR A 64 5.33 22.25 27.16
CA THR A 64 5.28 20.86 26.70
C THR A 64 4.04 20.15 27.25
N SER A 65 3.61 19.06 26.61
CA SER A 65 2.49 18.24 27.09
C SER A 65 2.72 17.67 28.48
N LEU A 66 3.98 17.36 28.82
CA LEU A 66 4.38 16.83 30.12
C LEU A 66 4.23 17.91 31.22
N GLU A 67 4.72 19.12 30.97
CA GLU A 67 4.55 20.28 31.88
C GLU A 67 3.05 20.56 32.14
N ILE A 68 2.22 20.57 31.09
CA ILE A 68 0.77 20.79 31.22
C ILE A 68 0.11 19.67 32.03
N SER A 69 0.53 18.41 31.81
CA SER A 69 -0.03 17.26 32.52
C SER A 69 0.33 17.28 34.01
N GLN A 70 1.55 17.68 34.36
CA GLN A 70 1.97 17.87 35.74
C GLN A 70 1.14 18.95 36.43
N GLU A 71 1.04 20.14 35.83
CA GLU A 71 0.25 21.26 36.36
C GLU A 71 -1.24 20.89 36.50
N THR A 72 -1.78 20.12 35.55
CA THR A 72 -3.16 19.59 35.61
C THR A 72 -3.35 18.66 36.82
N ASN A 73 -2.37 17.80 37.11
CA ASN A 73 -2.43 16.87 38.23
C ASN A 73 -2.27 17.59 39.57
N GLU A 74 -1.40 18.60 39.65
CA GLU A 74 -1.22 19.44 40.83
C GLU A 74 -2.50 20.23 41.16
N ILE A 75 -3.18 20.77 40.14
CA ILE A 75 -4.48 21.45 40.31
C ILE A 75 -5.54 20.46 40.80
N LYS A 76 -5.64 19.27 40.20
CA LYS A 76 -6.58 18.25 40.66
C LYS A 76 -6.36 17.83 42.11
N ALA A 77 -5.11 17.79 42.56
CA ALA A 77 -4.76 17.43 43.93
C ALA A 77 -5.00 18.56 44.95
N SER A 78 -4.94 19.82 44.52
CA SER A 78 -5.05 20.99 45.40
C SER A 78 -6.46 21.57 45.49
N VAL A 79 -7.33 21.34 44.49
CA VAL A 79 -8.72 21.81 44.52
C VAL A 79 -9.52 21.08 45.59
N LYS A 80 -9.98 21.85 46.58
CA LYS A 80 -10.83 21.36 47.67
C LYS A 80 -12.19 20.89 47.17
N LYS A 81 -12.67 19.80 47.76
CA LYS A 81 -13.96 19.16 47.44
C LYS A 81 -15.11 19.78 48.22
N TYR A 82 -16.26 19.90 47.57
CA TYR A 82 -17.47 20.49 48.15
C TYR A 82 -18.50 19.43 48.52
N PHE A 83 -19.11 19.63 49.69
CA PHE A 83 -20.20 18.82 50.21
C PHE A 83 -21.37 19.74 50.56
N VAL A 84 -22.60 19.27 50.33
CA VAL A 84 -23.82 19.99 50.66
C VAL A 84 -24.49 19.34 51.86
N CYS A 85 -24.88 20.18 52.81
CA CYS A 85 -25.67 19.79 53.96
C CYS A 85 -27.11 20.24 53.79
N ASP A 86 -28.05 19.29 53.71
CA ASP A 86 -29.48 19.57 53.71
C ASP A 86 -29.98 19.74 55.15
N GLN A 87 -30.35 20.97 55.50
CA GLN A 87 -30.86 21.32 56.83
C GLN A 87 -32.30 20.83 57.05
N LYS A 88 -33.06 20.52 55.99
CA LYS A 88 -34.44 20.06 56.09
C LYS A 88 -34.53 18.63 56.62
N VAL A 89 -33.53 17.80 56.32
CA VAL A 89 -33.47 16.39 56.77
C VAL A 89 -33.52 16.31 58.28
N ALA A 90 -32.76 17.14 59.01
CA ALA A 90 -32.75 17.14 60.47
C ALA A 90 -34.15 17.43 61.06
N ALA A 91 -34.87 18.40 60.49
CA ALA A 91 -36.23 18.74 60.93
C ALA A 91 -37.25 17.63 60.60
N HIS A 92 -37.12 17.00 59.42
CA HIS A 92 -37.94 15.86 59.03
C HIS A 92 -37.73 14.65 59.95
N VAL A 93 -36.48 14.34 60.26
CA VAL A 93 -36.09 13.23 61.14
C VAL A 93 -36.59 13.45 62.56
N LEU A 94 -36.49 14.67 63.08
CA LEU A 94 -37.02 15.04 64.40
C LEU A 94 -38.55 14.89 64.46
N LYS A 95 -39.28 15.36 63.43
CA LYS A 95 -40.73 15.20 63.34
C LYS A 95 -41.15 13.72 63.26
N ALA A 96 -40.46 12.94 62.42
CA ALA A 96 -40.72 11.52 62.23
C ALA A 96 -40.44 10.72 63.51
N TYR A 97 -39.34 11.01 64.20
CA TYR A 97 -39.01 10.38 65.48
C TYR A 97 -40.08 10.66 66.55
N ASN A 98 -40.48 11.93 66.69
CA ASN A 98 -41.52 12.33 67.63
C ASN A 98 -42.87 11.66 67.34
N SER A 99 -43.27 11.54 66.06
CA SER A 99 -44.49 10.82 65.70
C SER A 99 -44.42 9.32 66.02
N LYS A 100 -43.25 8.70 65.83
CA LYS A 100 -43.03 7.27 66.03
C LYS A 100 -42.99 6.88 67.51
N ILE A 101 -42.50 7.78 68.38
CA ILE A 101 -42.55 7.61 69.83
C ILE A 101 -43.96 7.78 70.39
N MET A 102 -44.78 8.67 69.82
CA MET A 102 -46.15 8.87 70.28
C MET A 102 -47.11 7.72 69.91
N LEU A 103 -46.77 6.92 68.88
CA LEU A 103 -47.55 5.76 68.42
C LEU A 103 -47.11 4.43 69.08
N ALA A 104 -46.21 4.47 70.06
CA ALA A 104 -45.76 3.27 70.77
C ALA A 104 -46.77 2.89 71.86
N ASP A 105 -47.75 2.05 71.53
CA ASP A 105 -48.89 1.65 72.38
C ASP A 105 -48.51 1.00 73.73
N SER A 106 -47.25 0.60 73.91
CA SER A 106 -46.77 -0.15 75.08
C SER A 106 -46.02 0.69 76.13
N LEU A 107 -45.98 2.02 76.01
CA LEU A 107 -45.18 2.90 76.87
C LEU A 107 -46.01 3.75 77.84
N ALA A 108 -45.53 3.90 79.07
CA ALA A 108 -46.11 4.86 80.02
C ALA A 108 -45.82 6.31 79.59
N VAL A 109 -46.73 7.24 79.89
CA VAL A 109 -46.64 8.65 79.47
C VAL A 109 -45.33 9.31 79.91
N ASN A 110 -44.81 8.98 81.09
CA ASN A 110 -43.54 9.50 81.59
C ASN A 110 -42.32 8.98 80.80
N ASP A 111 -42.35 7.73 80.36
CA ASP A 111 -41.29 7.15 79.51
C ASP A 111 -41.29 7.79 78.12
N ILE A 112 -42.45 8.10 77.55
CA ILE A 112 -42.58 8.78 76.27
C ILE A 112 -41.90 10.16 76.32
N VAL A 113 -42.16 10.96 77.37
CA VAL A 113 -41.55 12.29 77.54
C VAL A 113 -40.04 12.19 77.74
N PHE A 114 -39.57 11.22 78.52
CA PHE A 114 -38.15 10.99 78.77
C PHE A 114 -37.40 10.56 77.50
N LEU A 115 -37.93 9.54 76.79
CA LEU A 115 -37.35 9.00 75.56
C LEU A 115 -37.32 10.05 74.45
N LYS A 116 -38.38 10.85 74.32
CA LYS A 116 -38.45 11.96 73.37
C LYS A 116 -37.31 12.95 73.58
N LYS A 117 -37.09 13.39 74.81
CA LYS A 117 -36.04 14.36 75.15
C LYS A 117 -34.64 13.83 74.84
N ILE A 118 -34.38 12.56 75.14
CA ILE A 118 -33.08 11.92 74.86
C ILE A 118 -32.87 11.77 73.36
N GLY A 119 -33.86 11.29 72.62
CA GLY A 119 -33.74 11.11 71.18
C GLY A 119 -33.59 12.43 70.42
N GLU A 120 -34.33 13.47 70.80
CA GLU A 120 -34.15 14.81 70.26
C GLU A 120 -32.71 15.33 70.48
N ALA A 121 -32.15 15.13 71.68
CA ALA A 121 -30.77 15.51 71.97
C ALA A 121 -29.74 14.74 71.13
N ILE A 122 -29.95 13.43 70.91
CA ILE A 122 -29.08 12.59 70.07
C ILE A 122 -29.16 13.02 68.61
N ILE A 123 -30.38 13.23 68.09
CA ILE A 123 -30.62 13.71 66.72
C ILE A 123 -29.91 15.05 66.51
N HIS A 124 -30.09 16.02 67.41
CA HIS A 124 -29.42 17.31 67.32
C HIS A 124 -27.89 17.20 67.29
N LYS A 125 -27.29 16.33 68.11
CA LYS A 125 -25.83 16.10 68.09
C LYS A 125 -25.37 15.50 66.77
N ILE A 126 -26.03 14.45 66.26
CA ILE A 126 -25.67 13.78 65.00
C ILE A 126 -25.68 14.78 63.83
N TYR A 127 -26.75 15.56 63.71
CA TYR A 127 -26.89 16.53 62.62
C TYR A 127 -26.03 17.78 62.78
N ASN A 128 -25.52 18.07 63.99
CA ASN A 128 -24.53 19.13 64.19
C ASN A 128 -23.16 18.76 63.58
N TYR A 129 -22.73 17.50 63.77
CA TYR A 129 -21.54 16.96 63.11
C TYR A 129 -21.76 16.75 61.61
N GLY A 130 -22.98 16.34 61.23
CA GLY A 130 -23.38 16.04 59.85
C GLY A 130 -23.23 14.55 59.55
N PHE A 131 -24.29 13.94 59.03
CA PHE A 131 -24.31 12.52 58.66
C PHE A 131 -24.10 12.39 57.15
N LEU A 132 -22.95 11.82 56.78
CA LEU A 132 -22.52 11.60 55.40
C LEU A 132 -23.22 10.39 54.78
N ASP A 133 -23.62 10.52 53.51
CA ASP A 133 -24.14 9.40 52.74
C ASP A 133 -23.04 8.41 52.30
N ASP A 134 -23.41 7.13 52.13
CA ASP A 134 -22.45 6.07 51.85
C ASP A 134 -21.75 6.23 50.48
N SER A 135 -22.38 6.89 49.50
CA SER A 135 -21.78 7.10 48.17
C SER A 135 -20.64 8.13 48.20
N SER A 136 -20.62 8.99 49.22
CA SER A 136 -19.64 10.06 49.39
C SER A 136 -18.45 9.70 50.27
N ILE A 137 -18.48 8.55 50.96
CA ILE A 137 -17.40 8.12 51.88
C ILE A 137 -16.03 8.04 51.19
N LYS A 138 -15.99 7.56 49.93
CA LYS A 138 -14.74 7.39 49.17
C LYS A 138 -14.28 8.65 48.44
N LYS A 139 -14.98 9.77 48.58
CA LYS A 139 -14.68 11.00 47.82
C LYS A 139 -13.57 11.82 48.45
N ALA A 140 -13.29 11.67 49.74
CA ALA A 140 -12.21 12.35 50.44
C ALA A 140 -11.52 11.41 51.45
N THR A 141 -10.27 11.70 51.80
CA THR A 141 -9.56 10.99 52.89
C THR A 141 -9.85 11.66 54.23
N GLN A 142 -9.66 10.94 55.35
CA GLN A 142 -10.04 11.45 56.68
C GLN A 142 -9.32 12.74 57.11
N ASP A 143 -8.10 12.94 56.62
CA ASP A 143 -7.26 14.12 56.91
C ASP A 143 -7.46 15.27 55.91
N GLU A 144 -8.28 15.08 54.87
CA GLU A 144 -8.51 16.09 53.84
C GLU A 144 -9.46 17.19 54.36
N LEU A 145 -9.09 18.46 54.14
CA LEU A 145 -9.95 19.61 54.41
C LEU A 145 -10.95 19.77 53.26
N ILE A 146 -12.24 19.78 53.60
CA ILE A 146 -13.34 19.90 52.65
C ILE A 146 -14.17 21.16 52.93
N PHE A 147 -14.88 21.63 51.91
CA PHE A 147 -15.84 22.71 52.07
C PHE A 147 -17.26 22.14 52.25
N LEU A 148 -17.85 22.39 53.42
CA LEU A 148 -19.23 22.03 53.72
C LEU A 148 -20.13 23.26 53.54
N ARG A 149 -21.06 23.17 52.59
CA ARG A 149 -22.06 24.20 52.30
C ARG A 149 -23.33 23.93 53.11
N LYS A 150 -23.69 24.86 53.99
CA LYS A 150 -24.91 24.85 54.82
C LYS A 150 -25.79 26.03 54.40
N GLY A 151 -26.72 25.82 53.46
CA GLY A 151 -27.50 26.93 52.88
C GLY A 151 -26.61 27.92 52.14
N ASN A 152 -26.52 29.17 52.66
CA ASN A 152 -25.69 30.24 52.09
C ASN A 152 -24.29 30.37 52.72
N SER A 153 -23.95 29.57 53.73
CA SER A 153 -22.61 29.60 54.34
C SER A 153 -21.76 28.41 53.88
N ILE A 154 -20.45 28.65 53.73
CA ILE A 154 -19.45 27.64 53.41
C ILE A 154 -18.46 27.61 54.57
N ALA A 155 -18.24 26.44 55.14
CA ALA A 155 -17.27 26.22 56.20
C ALA A 155 -16.21 25.22 55.75
N GLU A 156 -14.96 25.50 56.06
CA GLU A 156 -13.87 24.54 55.89
C GLU A 156 -13.78 23.64 57.11
N ILE A 157 -13.89 22.33 56.91
CA ILE A 157 -13.83 21.34 57.98
C ILE A 157 -12.98 20.14 57.57
N PRO A 158 -12.32 19.45 58.51
CA PRO A 158 -11.74 18.14 58.26
C PRO A 158 -12.84 17.13 57.91
N PHE A 159 -12.59 16.28 56.91
CA PHE A 159 -13.53 15.22 56.52
C PHE A 159 -13.88 14.27 57.67
N SER A 160 -12.92 14.02 58.57
CA SER A 160 -13.09 13.24 59.81
C SER A 160 -14.16 13.76 60.78
N LYS A 161 -14.61 15.02 60.64
CA LYS A 161 -15.68 15.60 61.48
C LYS A 161 -17.07 15.07 61.11
N LEU A 162 -17.25 14.57 59.89
CA LEU A 162 -18.52 14.02 59.41
C LEU A 162 -18.71 12.59 59.92
N LEU A 163 -19.91 12.26 60.37
CA LEU A 163 -20.25 10.92 60.83
C LEU A 163 -20.62 10.03 59.64
N GLN A 164 -20.04 8.83 59.56
CA GLN A 164 -20.46 7.79 58.63
C GLN A 164 -21.51 6.89 59.28
N SER A 165 -22.17 6.03 58.50
CA SER A 165 -23.21 5.10 58.99
C SER A 165 -22.77 4.27 60.20
N LYS A 166 -21.52 3.79 60.20
CA LYS A 166 -20.93 3.06 61.35
C LYS A 166 -20.75 3.94 62.60
N ASP A 167 -20.38 5.21 62.40
CA ASP A 167 -20.12 6.16 63.48
C ASP A 167 -21.43 6.63 64.10
N VAL A 168 -22.47 6.80 63.29
CA VAL A 168 -23.84 7.11 63.74
C VAL A 168 -24.39 6.00 64.62
N LEU A 169 -24.30 4.74 64.20
CA LEU A 169 -24.77 3.60 65.01
C LEU A 169 -24.03 3.50 66.35
N LYS A 170 -22.69 3.66 66.32
CA LYS A 170 -21.86 3.69 67.52
C LYS A 170 -22.20 4.89 68.42
N PHE A 171 -22.48 6.04 67.83
CA PHE A 171 -22.86 7.25 68.55
C PHE A 171 -24.20 7.08 69.28
N ILE A 172 -25.19 6.48 68.62
CA ILE A 172 -26.51 6.18 69.22
C ILE A 172 -26.34 5.17 70.36
N SER A 173 -25.58 4.08 70.17
CA SER A 173 -25.42 3.06 71.22
C SER A 173 -24.70 3.58 72.46
N GLN A 174 -23.68 4.45 72.29
CA GLN A 174 -22.95 5.07 73.40
C GLN A 174 -23.78 6.12 74.14
N ASN A 175 -24.61 6.90 73.45
CA ASN A 175 -25.45 7.93 74.10
C ASN A 175 -26.76 7.36 74.67
N THR A 176 -26.97 6.04 74.59
CA THR A 176 -28.17 5.35 75.14
C THR A 176 -27.82 4.32 76.21
N SER A 177 -26.54 4.12 76.54
CA SER A 177 -26.08 3.09 77.49
C SER A 177 -26.44 3.33 78.96
N GLU A 178 -26.76 4.57 79.32
CA GLU A 178 -27.19 4.94 80.69
C GLU A 178 -28.70 4.73 80.92
N VAL A 179 -29.42 4.23 79.90
CA VAL A 179 -30.86 4.00 79.94
C VAL A 179 -31.14 2.52 80.22
N ASN A 180 -32.23 2.23 80.95
CA ASN A 180 -32.80 0.88 81.12
C ASN A 180 -32.82 0.09 79.79
N SER A 181 -32.49 -1.20 79.82
CA SER A 181 -32.39 -2.10 78.66
C SER A 181 -33.62 -2.10 77.72
N VAL A 182 -34.84 -1.99 78.26
CA VAL A 182 -36.09 -1.90 77.50
C VAL A 182 -36.17 -0.57 76.73
N ASN A 183 -35.92 0.54 77.42
CA ASN A 183 -35.96 1.89 76.85
C ASN A 183 -34.80 2.13 75.87
N GLN A 184 -33.64 1.51 76.10
CA GLN A 184 -32.48 1.53 75.20
C GLN A 184 -32.80 0.83 73.87
N ASN A 185 -33.43 -0.34 73.89
CA ASN A 185 -33.83 -1.07 72.68
C ASN A 185 -34.84 -0.29 71.84
N ILE A 186 -35.78 0.40 72.49
CA ILE A 186 -36.76 1.28 71.81
C ILE A 186 -36.05 2.48 71.19
N LEU A 187 -35.13 3.13 71.92
CA LEU A 187 -34.32 4.23 71.38
C LEU A 187 -33.50 3.79 70.17
N LEU A 188 -32.78 2.67 70.27
CA LEU A 188 -31.95 2.14 69.19
C LEU A 188 -32.78 1.81 67.96
N SER A 189 -33.88 1.09 68.11
CA SER A 189 -34.75 0.70 66.98
C SER A 189 -35.44 1.90 66.33
N HIS A 190 -35.91 2.87 67.11
CA HIS A 190 -36.61 4.03 66.58
C HIS A 190 -35.65 5.04 65.94
N LEU A 191 -34.48 5.29 66.54
CA LEU A 191 -33.48 6.21 65.98
C LEU A 191 -32.85 5.63 64.71
N SER A 192 -32.43 4.37 64.73
CA SER A 192 -31.85 3.72 63.53
C SER A 192 -32.81 3.64 62.35
N ALA A 193 -34.12 3.53 62.60
CA ALA A 193 -35.12 3.48 61.54
C ALA A 193 -35.47 4.85 60.93
N VAL A 194 -35.16 5.97 61.60
CA VAL A 194 -35.59 7.31 61.18
C VAL A 194 -34.42 8.18 60.74
N ILE A 195 -33.20 7.94 61.25
CA ILE A 195 -32.02 8.71 60.89
C ILE A 195 -31.65 8.50 59.42
N GLN A 196 -31.46 9.61 58.71
CA GLN A 196 -31.08 9.66 57.29
C GLN A 196 -29.89 10.59 57.09
N SER A 197 -29.05 10.29 56.11
CA SER A 197 -27.91 11.15 55.75
C SER A 197 -28.38 12.52 55.29
N ASN A 198 -27.63 13.55 55.66
CA ASN A 198 -27.92 14.93 55.29
C ASN A 198 -26.74 15.64 54.64
N VAL A 199 -25.58 14.99 54.55
CA VAL A 199 -24.40 15.50 53.86
C VAL A 199 -24.11 14.63 52.65
N ILE A 200 -24.02 15.25 51.47
CA ILE A 200 -23.74 14.57 50.19
C ILE A 200 -22.65 15.34 49.43
N PHE A 201 -21.79 14.63 48.70
CA PHE A 201 -20.79 15.23 47.83
C PHE A 201 -21.45 16.02 46.69
N ASP A 202 -21.12 17.31 46.59
CA ASP A 202 -21.63 18.20 45.54
C ASP A 202 -20.74 18.07 44.30
N THR A 203 -21.05 17.07 43.47
CA THR A 203 -20.35 16.81 42.20
C THR A 203 -20.39 18.04 41.29
N LYS A 204 -21.56 18.68 41.17
CA LYS A 204 -21.77 19.82 40.27
C LYS A 204 -20.88 21.01 40.66
N TYR A 205 -20.82 21.35 41.95
CA TYR A 205 -20.01 22.47 42.42
C TYR A 205 -18.52 22.13 42.42
N SER A 206 -18.15 20.92 42.87
CA SER A 206 -16.74 20.47 42.87
C SER A 206 -16.16 20.41 41.47
N ASP A 207 -16.91 19.88 40.50
CA ASP A 207 -16.48 19.81 39.10
C ASP A 207 -16.43 21.21 38.47
N LYS A 208 -17.35 22.11 38.85
CA LYS A 208 -17.31 23.50 38.39
C LYS A 208 -16.02 24.20 38.85
N GLU A 209 -15.69 24.12 40.13
CA GLU A 209 -14.48 24.74 40.69
C GLU A 209 -13.20 24.12 40.09
N LEU A 210 -13.18 22.79 39.93
CA LEU A 210 -12.07 22.12 39.24
C LEU A 210 -11.90 22.63 37.80
N ASN A 211 -13.01 22.73 37.06
CA ASN A 211 -12.97 23.24 35.69
C ASN A 211 -12.54 24.71 35.62
N GLU A 212 -12.95 25.55 36.57
CA GLU A 212 -12.49 26.94 36.66
C GLU A 212 -11.00 27.05 37.00
N ALA A 213 -10.49 26.18 37.88
CA ALA A 213 -9.06 26.11 38.18
C ALA A 213 -8.25 25.64 36.96
N LEU A 214 -8.72 24.62 36.24
CA LEU A 214 -8.07 24.11 35.02
C LEU A 214 -8.07 25.15 33.88
N LYS A 215 -9.11 26.00 33.76
CA LYS A 215 -9.15 27.09 32.78
C LYS A 215 -8.07 28.16 32.99
N LYS A 216 -7.50 28.26 34.19
CA LYS A 216 -6.44 29.24 34.52
C LYS A 216 -5.04 28.78 34.08
N ILE A 217 -4.89 27.52 33.65
CA ILE A 217 -3.60 27.01 33.16
C ILE A 217 -3.19 27.80 31.91
N SER A 218 -2.07 28.53 32.01
CA SER A 218 -1.46 29.16 30.84
C SER A 218 -0.71 28.13 30.01
N TYR A 219 -1.01 28.06 28.72
CA TYR A 219 -0.30 27.21 27.76
C TYR A 219 1.06 27.79 27.31
N ALA A 220 1.38 29.03 27.69
CA ALA A 220 2.64 29.70 27.39
C ALA A 220 3.46 29.94 28.66
N LYS A 221 4.78 29.76 28.56
CA LYS A 221 5.75 30.04 29.63
C LYS A 221 6.61 31.29 29.40
N GLY A 222 6.35 32.02 28.32
CA GLY A 222 7.04 33.26 27.99
C GLY A 222 6.72 33.73 26.57
N LYS A 223 7.30 34.86 26.18
CA LYS A 223 7.21 35.45 24.84
C LYS A 223 8.62 35.75 24.34
N ILE A 224 8.86 35.54 23.04
CA ILE A 224 10.02 36.06 22.31
C ILE A 224 9.52 37.22 21.44
N SER A 225 10.19 38.36 21.51
CA SER A 225 9.82 39.56 20.76
C SER A 225 10.56 39.63 19.43
N LYS A 226 9.97 40.32 18.44
CA LYS A 226 10.61 40.59 17.15
C LYS A 226 11.98 41.25 17.35
N GLY A 227 12.99 40.71 16.68
CA GLY A 227 14.38 41.17 16.76
C GLY A 227 15.20 40.55 17.91
N GLU A 228 14.57 39.78 18.80
CA GLU A 228 15.28 39.09 19.88
C GLU A 228 16.13 37.93 19.33
N LEU A 229 17.35 37.79 19.84
CA LEU A 229 18.27 36.71 19.47
C LEU A 229 17.79 35.39 20.09
N MET A 230 17.45 34.43 19.24
CA MET A 230 16.97 33.11 19.65
C MET A 230 18.13 32.13 19.85
N LEU A 231 19.05 32.05 18.87
CA LEU A 231 20.22 31.18 18.89
C LEU A 231 21.42 31.85 18.23
N LEU A 232 22.60 31.65 18.81
CA LEU A 232 23.89 31.96 18.18
C LEU A 232 24.35 30.78 17.31
N LYS A 233 25.15 31.08 16.29
CA LYS A 233 25.87 30.06 15.53
C LYS A 233 26.75 29.24 16.48
N GLY A 234 26.65 27.91 16.40
CA GLY A 234 27.35 26.98 17.29
C GLY A 234 26.61 26.63 18.59
N ASP A 235 25.47 27.26 18.88
CA ASP A 235 24.69 26.94 20.08
C ASP A 235 24.20 25.50 20.09
N ILE A 236 24.41 24.78 21.20
CA ILE A 236 23.87 23.43 21.35
C ILE A 236 22.34 23.50 21.51
N VAL A 237 21.61 22.82 20.62
CA VAL A 237 20.15 22.82 20.58
C VAL A 237 19.58 21.86 21.64
N THR A 238 19.52 22.31 22.90
CA THR A 238 18.96 21.58 24.04
C THR A 238 18.09 22.46 24.93
N GLY A 239 17.26 21.83 25.77
CA GLY A 239 16.45 22.51 26.80
C GLY A 239 15.57 23.65 26.27
N ARG A 240 15.83 24.87 26.76
CA ARG A 240 15.08 26.09 26.39
C ARG A 240 15.23 26.43 24.91
N LYS A 241 16.42 26.31 24.32
CA LYS A 241 16.67 26.65 22.90
C LYS A 241 15.88 25.74 21.96
N LEU A 242 15.82 24.44 22.26
CA LEU A 242 14.97 23.49 21.54
C LEU A 242 13.48 23.86 21.65
N THR A 243 13.02 24.29 22.83
CA THR A 243 11.62 24.69 23.05
C THR A 243 11.27 25.96 22.28
N ILE A 244 12.20 26.93 22.23
CA ILE A 244 12.07 28.15 21.43
C ILE A 244 11.97 27.79 19.95
N LEU A 245 12.87 26.96 19.42
CA LEU A 245 12.84 26.52 18.02
C LEU A 245 11.53 25.81 17.65
N LYS A 246 11.06 24.87 18.48
CA LYS A 246 9.77 24.19 18.26
C LYS A 246 8.59 25.17 18.28
N SER A 247 8.61 26.15 19.20
CA SER A 247 7.56 27.18 19.29
C SER A 247 7.60 28.11 18.08
N TYR A 248 8.79 28.50 17.64
CA TYR A 248 9.02 29.33 16.47
C TYR A 248 8.60 28.61 15.18
N GLU A 249 8.95 27.33 15.03
CA GLU A 249 8.52 26.47 13.93
C GLU A 249 6.99 26.40 13.81
N LYS A 250 6.31 26.19 14.94
CA LYS A 250 4.84 26.18 14.99
C LYS A 250 4.23 27.55 14.64
N ALA A 251 4.80 28.64 15.16
CA ALA A 251 4.29 29.99 14.92
C ALA A 251 4.56 30.48 13.49
N SER A 252 5.73 30.16 12.93
CA SER A 252 6.11 30.49 11.55
C SER A 252 5.21 29.80 10.54
N SER A 253 4.89 28.52 10.79
CA SER A 253 3.95 27.74 9.97
C SER A 253 2.55 28.38 9.88
N SER A 254 2.12 29.09 10.92
CA SER A 254 0.84 29.82 10.93
C SER A 254 0.87 31.18 10.23
N GLN A 255 2.00 31.88 10.25
CA GLN A 255 2.10 33.21 9.62
C GLN A 255 2.31 33.14 8.11
N LEU A 256 2.91 32.06 7.60
CA LEU A 256 3.08 31.84 6.17
C LEU A 256 1.74 31.63 5.41
N LEU A 257 0.60 31.57 6.12
CA LEU A 257 -0.76 31.37 5.59
C LEU A 257 -1.39 32.61 4.93
N THR A 258 -0.61 33.47 4.28
CA THR A 258 -1.20 34.50 3.40
C THR A 258 -1.54 33.88 2.04
N LYS A 259 -2.68 34.25 1.43
CA LYS A 259 -3.10 33.72 0.11
C LYS A 259 -2.01 33.85 -0.99
N SER A 260 -1.22 34.92 -0.95
CA SER A 260 -0.10 35.14 -1.88
C SER A 260 1.02 34.10 -1.71
N ASN A 261 1.44 33.82 -0.46
CA ASN A 261 2.48 32.84 -0.16
C ASN A 261 2.03 31.42 -0.51
N TYR A 262 0.74 31.11 -0.32
CA TYR A 262 0.16 29.83 -0.72
C TYR A 262 0.33 29.58 -2.23
N ASN A 263 0.00 30.55 -3.09
CA ASN A 263 0.11 30.40 -4.53
C ASN A 263 1.56 30.16 -4.99
N TRP A 264 2.53 30.86 -4.39
CA TRP A 264 3.95 30.65 -4.68
C TRP A 264 4.47 29.27 -4.26
N ILE A 265 4.03 28.77 -3.11
CA ILE A 265 4.38 27.42 -2.65
C ILE A 265 3.82 26.37 -3.62
N VAL A 266 2.54 26.48 -3.99
CA VAL A 266 1.91 25.56 -4.94
C VAL A 266 2.58 25.63 -6.30
N PHE A 267 2.94 26.82 -6.77
CA PHE A 267 3.67 27.01 -8.02
C PHE A 267 5.05 26.33 -7.99
N GLY A 268 5.80 26.51 -6.89
CA GLY A 268 7.09 25.83 -6.69
C GLY A 268 6.98 24.31 -6.72
N TYR A 269 6.00 23.74 -6.01
CA TYR A 269 5.74 22.30 -6.08
C TYR A 269 5.30 21.84 -7.47
N THR A 270 4.52 22.65 -8.18
CA THR A 270 4.09 22.36 -9.56
C THR A 270 5.31 22.23 -10.48
N ILE A 271 6.28 23.14 -10.38
CA ILE A 271 7.51 23.08 -11.17
C ILE A 271 8.28 21.79 -10.86
N LEU A 272 8.50 21.48 -9.58
CA LEU A 272 9.31 20.31 -9.18
C LEU A 272 8.65 18.98 -9.60
N VAL A 273 7.35 18.84 -9.41
CA VAL A 273 6.58 17.66 -9.84
C VAL A 273 6.58 17.55 -11.36
N ALA A 274 6.34 18.65 -12.08
CA ALA A 274 6.36 18.69 -13.53
C ALA A 274 7.74 18.28 -14.08
N LEU A 275 8.83 18.78 -13.49
CA LEU A 275 10.19 18.40 -13.88
C LEU A 275 10.47 16.91 -13.66
N ALA A 276 10.08 16.35 -12.52
CA ALA A 276 10.26 14.94 -12.23
C ALA A 276 9.48 14.04 -13.22
N LEU A 277 8.20 14.34 -13.46
CA LEU A 277 7.39 13.58 -14.42
C LEU A 277 7.84 13.81 -15.87
N LEU A 278 8.37 14.99 -16.20
CA LEU A 278 8.92 15.28 -17.52
C LEU A 278 10.20 14.46 -17.75
N MET A 279 11.09 14.38 -16.75
CA MET A 279 12.26 13.51 -16.81
C MET A 279 11.86 12.05 -17.02
N LEU A 280 10.77 11.59 -16.39
CA LEU A 280 10.23 10.25 -16.62
C LEU A 280 9.74 10.06 -18.06
N LEU A 281 9.00 11.01 -18.63
CA LEU A 281 8.57 10.95 -20.03
C LEU A 281 9.74 10.98 -21.01
N LEU A 282 10.71 11.87 -20.81
CA LEU A 282 11.91 11.95 -21.64
C LEU A 282 12.76 10.67 -21.54
N PHE A 283 12.82 10.05 -20.36
CA PHE A 283 13.48 8.75 -20.19
C PHE A 283 12.77 7.67 -21.02
N LEU A 284 11.44 7.63 -20.98
CA LEU A 284 10.65 6.68 -21.77
C LEU A 284 10.84 6.92 -23.28
N GLU A 285 10.71 8.16 -23.73
CA GLU A 285 10.89 8.53 -25.13
C GLU A 285 12.27 8.14 -25.67
N LYS A 286 13.33 8.41 -24.89
CA LYS A 286 14.71 8.19 -25.32
C LYS A 286 15.18 6.75 -25.21
N TYR A 287 14.81 6.05 -24.14
CA TYR A 287 15.38 4.73 -23.81
C TYR A 287 14.38 3.58 -23.94
N ARG A 288 13.07 3.86 -24.01
CA ARG A 288 12.00 2.85 -24.01
C ARG A 288 10.85 3.25 -24.94
N LEU A 289 11.19 3.50 -26.20
CA LEU A 289 10.25 4.01 -27.21
C LEU A 289 8.99 3.12 -27.35
N GLU A 290 9.13 1.80 -27.26
CA GLU A 290 8.00 0.86 -27.26
C GLU A 290 7.01 1.09 -26.10
N ILE A 291 7.54 1.39 -24.91
CA ILE A 291 6.73 1.71 -23.72
C ILE A 291 6.12 3.09 -23.88
N PHE A 292 6.89 4.06 -24.39
CA PHE A 292 6.41 5.41 -24.64
C PHE A 292 5.25 5.42 -25.65
N ASN A 293 5.35 4.66 -26.73
CA ASN A 293 4.31 4.65 -27.77
C ASN A 293 2.98 4.05 -27.29
N ASP A 294 3.01 3.19 -26.27
CA ASP A 294 1.84 2.55 -25.68
C ASP A 294 1.25 3.38 -24.52
N ASN A 295 0.11 4.02 -24.78
CA ASN A 295 -0.59 4.85 -23.79
C ASN A 295 -0.99 4.09 -22.53
N ASN A 296 -1.31 2.79 -22.61
CA ASN A 296 -1.69 2.00 -21.45
C ASN A 296 -0.48 1.79 -20.54
N LYS A 297 0.70 1.49 -21.12
CA LYS A 297 1.94 1.33 -20.35
C LYS A 297 2.40 2.64 -19.71
N VAL A 298 2.31 3.77 -20.40
CA VAL A 298 2.63 5.08 -19.80
C VAL A 298 1.66 5.42 -18.66
N THR A 299 0.37 5.19 -18.86
CA THR A 299 -0.67 5.40 -17.82
C THR A 299 -0.40 4.53 -16.60
N PHE A 300 -0.05 3.26 -16.81
CA PHE A 300 0.31 2.33 -15.75
C PHE A 300 1.46 2.85 -14.87
N ILE A 301 2.53 3.36 -15.49
CA ILE A 301 3.69 3.91 -14.76
C ILE A 301 3.27 5.14 -13.93
N PHE A 302 2.58 6.09 -14.56
CA PHE A 302 2.14 7.34 -13.92
C PHE A 302 1.16 7.06 -12.76
N LEU A 303 0.25 6.11 -12.94
CA LEU A 303 -0.69 5.67 -11.90
C LEU A 303 0.06 5.09 -10.69
N ASN A 304 1.04 4.20 -10.92
CA ASN A 304 1.79 3.59 -9.82
C ASN A 304 2.63 4.63 -9.04
N VAL A 305 3.23 5.61 -9.72
CA VAL A 305 3.91 6.75 -9.06
C VAL A 305 2.92 7.51 -8.17
N PHE A 306 1.76 7.87 -8.73
CA PHE A 306 0.72 8.58 -7.99
C PHE A 306 0.22 7.78 -6.77
N LEU A 307 -0.04 6.48 -6.93
CA LEU A 307 -0.53 5.62 -5.84
C LEU A 307 0.46 5.50 -4.69
N MET A 308 1.76 5.40 -4.97
CA MET A 308 2.79 5.39 -3.92
C MET A 308 2.87 6.72 -3.18
N ILE A 309 2.79 7.84 -3.91
CA ILE A 309 2.75 9.18 -3.31
C ILE A 309 1.50 9.35 -2.44
N LEU A 310 0.34 8.92 -2.94
CA LEU A 310 -0.92 8.94 -2.21
C LEU A 310 -0.85 8.11 -0.93
N ALA A 311 -0.36 6.86 -1.00
CA ALA A 311 -0.24 5.98 0.15
C ALA A 311 0.65 6.59 1.25
N GLN A 312 1.85 7.06 0.88
CA GLN A 312 2.75 7.71 1.83
C GLN A 312 2.13 8.97 2.44
N THR A 313 1.49 9.80 1.62
CA THR A 313 0.87 11.05 2.08
C THR A 313 -0.25 10.76 3.09
N LEU A 314 -1.11 9.77 2.81
CA LEU A 314 -2.20 9.39 3.71
C LEU A 314 -1.67 8.88 5.06
N VAL A 315 -0.64 8.04 5.05
CA VAL A 315 0.00 7.53 6.28
C VAL A 315 0.59 8.67 7.11
N VAL A 316 1.38 9.55 6.49
CA VAL A 316 2.01 10.68 7.18
C VAL A 316 0.96 11.65 7.74
N LYS A 317 -0.12 11.90 6.99
CA LYS A 317 -1.22 12.76 7.45
C LYS A 317 -2.00 12.16 8.62
N TYR A 318 -2.18 10.85 8.65
CA TYR A 318 -2.85 10.16 9.75
C TYR A 318 -1.97 10.14 11.01
N ASN A 319 -0.73 9.67 10.88
CA ASN A 319 0.27 9.69 11.95
C ASN A 319 1.68 9.55 11.36
N SER A 320 2.49 10.59 11.52
CA SER A 320 3.87 10.64 11.03
C SER A 320 4.80 9.58 11.65
N GLY A 321 4.42 8.98 12.78
CA GLY A 321 5.15 7.87 13.39
C GLY A 321 5.10 6.57 12.59
N PHE A 322 4.13 6.41 11.66
CA PHE A 322 4.03 5.24 10.78
C PHE A 322 4.75 5.41 9.44
N LEU A 323 5.54 6.46 9.28
CA LEU A 323 6.16 6.85 8.01
C LEU A 323 6.96 5.75 7.30
N TYR A 324 7.56 4.80 8.05
CA TYR A 324 8.32 3.69 7.49
C TYR A 324 7.50 2.43 7.14
N VAL A 325 6.18 2.41 7.40
CA VAL A 325 5.34 1.23 7.14
C VAL A 325 5.05 1.00 5.65
N VAL A 326 5.10 2.06 4.83
CA VAL A 326 4.68 2.00 3.43
C VAL A 326 5.73 1.30 2.58
N PRO A 327 5.40 0.19 1.91
CA PRO A 327 6.37 -0.62 1.17
C PRO A 327 6.68 0.00 -0.21
N LEU A 328 7.48 1.07 -0.25
CA LEU A 328 7.87 1.71 -1.52
C LEU A 328 8.66 0.79 -2.46
N SER A 329 9.22 -0.32 -1.94
CA SER A 329 9.83 -1.39 -2.75
C SER A 329 8.85 -2.03 -3.74
N ILE A 330 7.53 -1.97 -3.51
CA ILE A 330 6.52 -2.48 -4.44
C ILE A 330 6.65 -1.83 -5.82
N LEU A 331 6.93 -0.52 -5.88
CA LEU A 331 7.02 0.20 -7.15
C LEU A 331 8.12 -0.35 -8.08
N PRO A 332 9.40 -0.44 -7.67
CA PRO A 332 10.43 -1.03 -8.52
C PRO A 332 10.20 -2.53 -8.77
N ILE A 333 9.55 -3.29 -7.87
CA ILE A 333 9.18 -4.69 -8.12
C ILE A 333 8.22 -4.78 -9.30
N ILE A 334 7.12 -4.04 -9.25
CA ILE A 334 6.07 -4.08 -10.27
C ILE A 334 6.62 -3.62 -11.62
N LEU A 335 7.35 -2.50 -11.65
CA LEU A 335 7.92 -1.97 -12.88
C LEU A 335 9.00 -2.90 -13.48
N LYS A 336 9.81 -3.55 -12.64
CA LYS A 336 10.77 -4.56 -13.11
C LYS A 336 10.07 -5.78 -13.70
N THR A 337 8.93 -6.18 -13.12
CA THR A 337 8.17 -7.37 -13.56
C THR A 337 7.56 -7.20 -14.95
N PHE A 338 6.99 -6.03 -15.24
CA PHE A 338 6.31 -5.79 -16.52
C PHE A 338 7.21 -5.17 -17.59
N PHE A 339 8.31 -4.54 -17.19
CA PHE A 339 9.22 -3.85 -18.09
C PHE A 339 10.66 -4.30 -17.81
N ASP A 340 11.46 -3.48 -17.13
CA ASP A 340 12.85 -3.77 -16.86
C ASP A 340 13.37 -3.04 -15.62
N ALA A 341 14.49 -3.55 -15.11
CA ALA A 341 15.16 -3.04 -13.91
C ALA A 341 15.54 -1.55 -13.98
N ARG A 342 15.94 -1.04 -15.16
CA ARG A 342 16.40 0.34 -15.30
C ARG A 342 15.24 1.32 -15.16
N LEU A 343 14.12 1.04 -15.83
CA LEU A 343 12.90 1.82 -15.68
C LEU A 343 12.36 1.77 -14.24
N GLY A 344 12.33 0.57 -13.64
CA GLY A 344 11.88 0.40 -12.25
C GLY A 344 12.69 1.22 -11.26
N PHE A 345 14.03 1.18 -11.35
CA PHE A 345 14.90 1.98 -10.49
C PHE A 345 14.74 3.48 -10.72
N PHE A 346 14.76 3.93 -11.97
CA PHE A 346 14.65 5.34 -12.30
C PHE A 346 13.35 5.97 -11.78
N THR A 347 12.23 5.27 -11.99
CA THR A 347 10.91 5.69 -11.50
C THR A 347 10.84 5.70 -9.97
N HIS A 348 11.45 4.71 -9.32
CA HIS A 348 11.54 4.64 -7.86
C HIS A 348 12.30 5.84 -7.27
N VAL A 349 13.48 6.16 -7.82
CA VAL A 349 14.28 7.31 -7.37
C VAL A 349 13.50 8.61 -7.50
N LEU A 350 12.87 8.86 -8.66
CA LEU A 350 12.05 10.06 -8.85
C LEU A 350 10.89 10.13 -7.85
N THR A 351 10.23 9.00 -7.58
CA THR A 351 9.13 8.93 -6.61
C THR A 351 9.62 9.23 -5.19
N VAL A 352 10.74 8.66 -4.77
CA VAL A 352 11.34 8.90 -3.44
C VAL A 352 11.77 10.37 -3.29
N LEU A 353 12.34 10.98 -4.33
CA LEU A 353 12.68 12.41 -4.31
C LEU A 353 11.45 13.30 -4.15
N LEU A 354 10.35 12.99 -4.83
CA LEU A 354 9.08 13.70 -4.67
C LEU A 354 8.51 13.53 -3.24
N LEU A 355 8.59 12.32 -2.69
CA LEU A 355 8.18 12.04 -1.31
C LEU A 355 9.01 12.78 -0.26
N GLY A 356 10.27 13.09 -0.58
CA GLY A 356 11.14 13.93 0.25
C GLY A 356 10.52 15.28 0.64
N PHE A 357 9.67 15.85 -0.21
CA PHE A 357 8.96 17.10 0.09
C PHE A 357 7.73 16.93 1.01
N ILE A 358 7.28 15.69 1.24
CA ILE A 358 6.08 15.38 2.03
C ILE A 358 6.44 14.89 3.43
N VAL A 359 7.53 14.14 3.55
CA VAL A 359 7.91 13.43 4.77
C VAL A 359 8.78 14.30 5.72
N PRO A 360 8.63 14.18 7.05
CA PRO A 360 9.61 14.72 7.99
C PRO A 360 10.95 13.98 7.89
N ASN A 361 12.06 14.65 8.25
CA ASN A 361 13.42 14.09 8.16
C ASN A 361 13.76 13.53 6.76
N SER A 362 13.48 14.34 5.73
CA SER A 362 13.56 13.96 4.32
C SER A 362 14.85 13.26 3.92
N PHE A 363 16.01 13.71 4.42
CA PHE A 363 17.30 13.12 4.08
C PHE A 363 17.44 11.65 4.51
N GLU A 364 17.11 11.32 5.77
CA GLU A 364 17.16 9.94 6.26
C GLU A 364 16.20 9.05 5.47
N PHE A 365 14.98 9.55 5.23
CA PHE A 365 13.95 8.84 4.48
C PHE A 365 14.40 8.53 3.05
N ILE A 366 14.89 9.53 2.33
CA ILE A 366 15.36 9.39 0.94
C ILE A 366 16.51 8.38 0.89
N TYR A 367 17.49 8.51 1.77
CA TYR A 367 18.64 7.62 1.79
C TYR A 367 18.23 6.16 2.03
N LEU A 368 17.40 5.90 3.05
CA LEU A 368 16.86 4.58 3.37
C LEU A 368 16.18 3.94 2.15
N HIS A 369 15.28 4.67 1.49
CA HIS A 369 14.48 4.14 0.39
C HIS A 369 15.25 4.02 -0.92
N ILE A 370 16.26 4.84 -1.17
CA ILE A 370 17.16 4.67 -2.32
C ILE A 370 17.97 3.38 -2.15
N ILE A 371 18.60 3.17 -1.00
CA ILE A 371 19.40 1.96 -0.73
C ILE A 371 18.52 0.71 -0.82
N ALA A 372 17.35 0.72 -0.20
CA ALA A 372 16.40 -0.39 -0.30
C ALA A 372 15.92 -0.62 -1.74
N GLY A 373 15.70 0.44 -2.52
CA GLY A 373 15.39 0.36 -3.94
C GLY A 373 16.49 -0.30 -4.78
N ILE A 374 17.75 0.04 -4.51
CA ILE A 374 18.91 -0.61 -5.15
C ILE A 374 18.93 -2.10 -4.82
N VAL A 375 18.81 -2.47 -3.54
CA VAL A 375 18.77 -3.87 -3.11
C VAL A 375 17.61 -4.63 -3.77
N THR A 376 16.43 -4.00 -3.87
CA THR A 376 15.25 -4.57 -4.55
C THR A 376 15.57 -4.92 -6.01
N ILE A 377 16.23 -4.02 -6.74
CA ILE A 377 16.56 -4.23 -8.15
C ILE A 377 17.66 -5.29 -8.33
N LEU A 378 18.64 -5.35 -7.43
CA LEU A 378 19.76 -6.30 -7.49
C LEU A 378 19.39 -7.73 -7.07
N THR A 379 18.40 -7.89 -6.19
CA THR A 379 18.08 -9.21 -5.61
C THR A 379 16.99 -9.96 -6.35
N ILE A 380 16.06 -9.25 -7.00
CA ILE A 380 14.85 -9.83 -7.58
C ILE A 380 15.12 -10.32 -9.00
N SER A 381 15.82 -11.44 -9.15
CA SER A 381 16.14 -12.00 -10.48
C SER A 381 15.02 -12.90 -11.02
N GLU A 382 14.26 -13.55 -10.14
CA GLU A 382 13.31 -14.60 -10.49
C GLU A 382 12.09 -14.59 -9.55
N LEU A 383 11.12 -13.72 -9.81
CA LEU A 383 9.93 -13.56 -8.96
C LEU A 383 9.05 -14.82 -8.89
N TYR A 384 9.16 -15.70 -9.89
CA TYR A 384 8.39 -16.94 -9.95
C TYR A 384 8.82 -17.97 -8.90
N LYS A 385 10.07 -17.92 -8.42
CA LYS A 385 10.52 -18.78 -7.31
C LYS A 385 10.08 -18.14 -6.00
N ARG A 386 9.06 -18.71 -5.35
CA ARG A 386 8.55 -18.23 -4.05
C ARG A 386 9.70 -17.97 -3.06
N ALA A 387 10.65 -18.90 -2.93
CA ALA A 387 11.82 -18.75 -2.06
C ALA A 387 12.67 -17.50 -2.38
N SER A 388 12.86 -17.16 -3.66
CA SER A 388 13.61 -15.99 -4.10
C SER A 388 12.95 -14.68 -3.67
N LEU A 389 11.62 -14.63 -3.73
CA LEU A 389 10.85 -13.47 -3.27
C LEU A 389 10.95 -13.29 -1.75
N PHE A 390 10.81 -14.36 -0.97
CA PHE A 390 11.00 -14.30 0.50
C PHE A 390 12.42 -13.83 0.87
N ILE A 391 13.45 -14.37 0.23
CA ILE A 391 14.85 -13.97 0.46
C ILE A 391 15.07 -12.50 0.11
N SER A 392 14.51 -12.04 -1.01
CA SER A 392 14.63 -10.65 -1.46
C SER A 392 13.96 -9.69 -0.48
N ILE A 393 12.73 -9.98 -0.03
CA ILE A 393 12.03 -9.16 0.96
C ILE A 393 12.75 -9.16 2.31
N GLY A 394 13.30 -10.30 2.74
CA GLY A 394 14.13 -10.38 3.94
C GLY A 394 15.35 -9.47 3.85
N ARG A 395 16.05 -9.46 2.71
CA ARG A 395 17.21 -8.57 2.46
C ARG A 395 16.82 -7.10 2.43
N ILE A 396 15.69 -6.75 1.82
CA ILE A 396 15.15 -5.38 1.81
C ILE A 396 14.82 -4.91 3.23
N THR A 397 14.18 -5.76 4.03
CA THR A 397 13.84 -5.46 5.42
C THR A 397 15.09 -5.25 6.26
N LEU A 398 16.07 -6.14 6.10
CA LEU A 398 17.35 -6.06 6.81
C LEU A 398 18.11 -4.78 6.47
N ILE A 399 18.15 -4.38 5.19
CA ILE A 399 18.88 -3.16 4.81
C ILE A 399 18.22 -1.89 5.36
N TYR A 400 16.88 -1.85 5.47
CA TYR A 400 16.20 -0.77 6.17
C TYR A 400 16.61 -0.70 7.65
N MET A 401 16.61 -1.84 8.35
CA MET A 401 16.99 -1.92 9.75
C MET A 401 18.44 -1.49 10.00
N ILE A 402 19.39 -2.00 9.20
CA ILE A 402 20.82 -1.65 9.32
C ILE A 402 21.03 -0.16 9.06
N THR A 403 20.42 0.37 7.99
CA THR A 403 20.59 1.76 7.62
C THR A 403 20.00 2.69 8.69
N TYR A 404 18.82 2.38 9.21
CA TYR A 404 18.20 3.15 10.29
C TYR A 404 19.02 3.11 11.59
N PHE A 405 19.54 1.94 11.94
CA PHE A 405 20.43 1.77 13.09
C PHE A 405 21.66 2.69 12.98
N ALA A 406 22.31 2.71 11.80
CA ALA A 406 23.44 3.59 11.55
C ALA A 406 23.06 5.08 11.68
N PHE A 407 21.94 5.51 11.10
CA PHE A 407 21.46 6.89 11.23
C PHE A 407 21.16 7.27 12.67
N SER A 408 20.58 6.36 13.46
CA SER A 408 20.25 6.61 14.86
C SER A 408 21.51 6.84 15.69
N ILE A 409 22.54 5.99 15.53
CA ILE A 409 23.84 6.17 16.20
C ILE A 409 24.49 7.50 15.82
N ILE A 410 24.48 7.86 14.52
CA ILE A 410 25.07 9.12 14.03
C ILE A 410 24.32 10.36 14.57
N LYS A 411 23.01 10.25 14.79
CA LYS A 411 22.18 11.35 15.29
C LYS A 411 22.32 11.53 16.81
N GLU A 412 22.31 10.44 17.55
CA GLU A 412 22.18 10.47 19.01
C GLU A 412 23.50 10.27 19.76
N GLY A 413 24.53 9.76 19.10
CA GLY A 413 25.84 9.49 19.70
C GLY A 413 25.86 8.31 20.68
N SER A 414 24.73 7.64 20.88
CA SER A 414 24.61 6.38 21.63
C SER A 414 23.43 5.54 21.10
N ALA A 415 23.32 4.29 21.54
CA ALA A 415 22.22 3.39 21.17
C ALA A 415 21.01 3.49 22.12
N ASP A 416 21.09 4.28 23.19
CA ASP A 416 20.11 4.25 24.29
C ASP A 416 18.77 4.90 23.93
N LYS A 417 18.76 5.75 22.91
CA LYS A 417 17.58 6.53 22.48
C LYS A 417 16.96 6.02 21.16
N ILE A 418 17.44 4.88 20.65
CA ILE A 418 16.91 4.25 19.44
C ILE A 418 15.42 3.95 19.61
N ASN A 419 14.62 4.35 18.61
CA ASN A 419 13.21 3.99 18.56
C ASN A 419 13.04 2.57 18.01
N TRP A 420 13.02 1.60 18.92
CA TRP A 420 12.79 0.19 18.59
C TRP A 420 11.47 -0.08 17.85
N GLY A 421 10.48 0.80 17.99
CA GLY A 421 9.22 0.71 17.25
C GLY A 421 9.41 0.76 15.72
N TYR A 422 10.40 1.50 15.22
CA TYR A 422 10.66 1.57 13.77
C TYR A 422 11.18 0.25 13.18
N PHE A 423 11.86 -0.59 13.96
CA PHE A 423 12.22 -1.94 13.51
C PHE A 423 10.97 -2.80 13.28
N GLY A 424 9.96 -2.67 14.14
CA GLY A 424 8.65 -3.28 13.92
C GLY A 424 7.96 -2.78 12.65
N LEU A 425 8.08 -1.48 12.34
CA LEU A 425 7.56 -0.91 11.11
C LEU A 425 8.30 -1.39 9.86
N PHE A 426 9.63 -1.57 9.92
CA PHE A 426 10.37 -2.16 8.80
C PHE A 426 9.98 -3.62 8.56
N ALA A 427 9.73 -4.39 9.63
CA ALA A 427 9.19 -5.75 9.48
C ALA A 427 7.79 -5.74 8.84
N ALA A 428 6.91 -4.83 9.26
CA ALA A 428 5.60 -4.63 8.64
C ALA A 428 5.71 -4.18 7.16
N ASN A 429 6.65 -3.28 6.84
CA ASN A 429 6.98 -2.85 5.48
C ASN A 429 7.39 -4.05 4.61
N GLY A 430 8.29 -4.90 5.11
CA GLY A 430 8.67 -6.14 4.46
C GLY A 430 7.48 -7.05 4.19
N LEU A 431 6.64 -7.28 5.20
CA LEU A 431 5.44 -8.11 5.05
C LEU A 431 4.45 -7.51 4.03
N LEU A 432 4.22 -6.21 4.05
CA LEU A 432 3.35 -5.54 3.07
C LEU A 432 3.93 -5.57 1.66
N SER A 433 5.26 -5.68 1.50
CA SER A 433 5.90 -5.80 0.19
C SER A 433 5.45 -7.06 -0.58
N PHE A 434 4.95 -8.11 0.10
CA PHE A 434 4.36 -9.28 -0.56
C PHE A 434 3.09 -8.95 -1.35
N LEU A 435 2.42 -7.83 -1.06
CA LEU A 435 1.28 -7.34 -1.86
C LEU A 435 1.66 -7.05 -3.31
N ALA A 436 2.96 -6.94 -3.64
CA ALA A 436 3.41 -6.85 -5.02
C ALA A 436 2.88 -8.01 -5.88
N VAL A 437 2.80 -9.24 -5.36
CA VAL A 437 2.27 -10.40 -6.10
C VAL A 437 0.79 -10.22 -6.42
N PHE A 438 0.01 -9.73 -5.45
CA PHE A 438 -1.40 -9.41 -5.66
C PHE A 438 -1.57 -8.32 -6.73
N PHE A 439 -0.77 -7.25 -6.64
CA PHE A 439 -0.82 -6.17 -7.61
C PHE A 439 -0.39 -6.60 -9.02
N ILE A 440 0.60 -7.48 -9.15
CA ILE A 440 0.99 -8.05 -10.46
C ILE A 440 -0.22 -8.72 -11.11
N TYR A 441 -0.86 -9.67 -10.42
CA TYR A 441 -2.05 -10.35 -10.97
C TYR A 441 -3.22 -9.41 -11.25
N PHE A 442 -3.44 -8.42 -10.38
CA PHE A 442 -4.47 -7.40 -10.57
C PHE A 442 -4.20 -6.57 -11.84
N TYR A 443 -2.95 -6.15 -12.03
CA TYR A 443 -2.55 -5.30 -13.14
C TYR A 443 -2.50 -6.04 -14.48
N GLU A 444 -2.19 -7.34 -14.52
CA GLU A 444 -2.30 -8.14 -15.74
C GLU A 444 -3.70 -8.06 -16.34
N LYS A 445 -4.73 -8.18 -15.51
CA LYS A 445 -6.13 -8.08 -15.96
C LYS A 445 -6.55 -6.67 -16.34
N LEU A 446 -6.11 -5.67 -15.57
CA LEU A 446 -6.54 -4.29 -15.77
C LEU A 446 -5.86 -3.63 -16.99
N PHE A 447 -4.59 -3.98 -17.25
CA PHE A 447 -3.78 -3.37 -18.31
C PHE A 447 -3.48 -4.31 -19.49
N GLY A 448 -3.93 -5.57 -19.45
CA GLY A 448 -3.65 -6.56 -20.51
C GLY A 448 -2.17 -6.93 -20.62
N LEU A 449 -1.40 -6.71 -19.56
CA LEU A 449 0.02 -7.06 -19.51
C LEU A 449 0.19 -8.54 -19.16
N VAL A 450 1.36 -9.11 -19.49
CA VAL A 450 1.71 -10.50 -19.15
C VAL A 450 3.04 -10.48 -18.42
N SER A 451 3.08 -10.99 -17.18
CA SER A 451 4.32 -11.15 -16.42
C SER A 451 5.00 -12.49 -16.70
N ASP A 452 6.28 -12.59 -16.38
CA ASP A 452 7.04 -13.85 -16.41
C ASP A 452 6.42 -14.93 -15.52
N VAL A 453 5.70 -14.55 -14.46
CA VAL A 453 5.00 -15.50 -13.58
C VAL A 453 3.87 -16.17 -14.34
N THR A 454 3.03 -15.41 -15.03
CA THR A 454 1.96 -15.96 -15.88
C THR A 454 2.53 -16.75 -17.05
N LEU A 455 3.61 -16.30 -17.68
CA LEU A 455 4.26 -17.07 -18.75
C LEU A 455 4.76 -18.42 -18.24
N LEU A 456 5.37 -18.46 -17.06
CA LEU A 456 5.81 -19.72 -16.46
C LEU A 456 4.62 -20.65 -16.17
N GLU A 457 3.54 -20.14 -15.60
CA GLU A 457 2.32 -20.92 -15.36
C GLU A 457 1.74 -21.50 -16.66
N LEU A 458 1.68 -20.68 -17.72
CA LEU A 458 1.20 -21.10 -19.04
C LEU A 458 2.18 -22.06 -19.73
N SER A 459 3.48 -21.98 -19.45
CA SER A 459 4.48 -22.89 -20.00
C SER A 459 4.44 -24.30 -19.38
N ASN A 460 3.66 -24.50 -18.31
CA ASN A 460 3.47 -25.80 -17.70
C ASN A 460 2.68 -26.72 -18.65
N THR A 461 3.36 -27.72 -19.20
CA THR A 461 2.80 -28.70 -20.14
C THR A 461 1.71 -29.58 -19.52
N ASN A 462 1.60 -29.61 -18.19
CA ASN A 462 0.53 -30.30 -17.48
C ASN A 462 -0.71 -29.42 -17.24
N SER A 463 -0.73 -28.19 -17.78
CA SER A 463 -1.92 -27.35 -17.77
C SER A 463 -3.06 -28.02 -18.55
N THR A 464 -4.31 -27.72 -18.18
CA THR A 464 -5.49 -28.37 -18.76
C THR A 464 -5.51 -28.30 -20.28
N LEU A 465 -5.23 -27.12 -20.86
CA LEU A 465 -5.28 -26.92 -22.30
C LEU A 465 -4.14 -27.63 -23.05
N LEU A 466 -2.92 -27.63 -22.53
CA LEU A 466 -1.80 -28.34 -23.16
C LEU A 466 -1.92 -29.86 -23.02
N ARG A 467 -2.53 -30.34 -21.93
CA ARG A 467 -2.90 -31.75 -21.78
C ARG A 467 -3.96 -32.17 -22.80
N ASP A 468 -5.00 -31.36 -22.98
CA ASP A 468 -6.02 -31.58 -24.02
C ASP A 468 -5.38 -31.63 -25.42
N LEU A 469 -4.40 -30.77 -25.71
CA LEU A 469 -3.64 -30.79 -26.97
C LEU A 469 -2.88 -32.12 -27.12
N ASN A 470 -2.17 -32.56 -26.09
CA ASN A 470 -1.43 -33.82 -26.11
C ASN A 470 -2.36 -35.05 -26.28
N GLU A 471 -3.55 -35.03 -25.68
CA GLU A 471 -4.51 -36.13 -25.80
C GLU A 471 -5.22 -36.17 -27.16
N LYS A 472 -5.59 -35.01 -27.72
CA LYS A 472 -6.36 -34.93 -28.98
C LYS A 472 -5.49 -34.88 -30.24
N ALA A 473 -4.32 -34.26 -30.16
CA ALA A 473 -3.40 -34.06 -31.27
C ALA A 473 -1.93 -34.24 -30.81
N PRO A 474 -1.53 -35.48 -30.45
CA PRO A 474 -0.22 -35.75 -29.85
C PRO A 474 0.96 -35.37 -30.75
N GLY A 475 0.82 -35.53 -32.07
CA GLY A 475 1.85 -35.14 -33.03
C GLY A 475 2.08 -33.62 -33.06
N THR A 476 0.99 -32.85 -33.08
CA THR A 476 1.03 -31.39 -32.96
C THR A 476 1.61 -30.94 -31.62
N PHE A 477 1.30 -31.63 -30.52
CA PHE A 477 1.92 -31.34 -29.22
C PHE A 477 3.44 -31.52 -29.25
N GLN A 478 3.93 -32.63 -29.80
CA GLN A 478 5.37 -32.88 -29.94
C GLN A 478 6.05 -31.86 -30.85
N HIS A 479 5.41 -31.49 -31.96
CA HIS A 479 5.87 -30.42 -32.84
C HIS A 479 5.99 -29.08 -32.07
N SER A 480 4.93 -28.68 -31.36
CA SER A 480 4.91 -27.44 -30.58
C SER A 480 6.03 -27.40 -29.52
N MET A 481 6.34 -28.54 -28.89
CA MET A 481 7.46 -28.67 -27.95
C MET A 481 8.83 -28.48 -28.63
N GLN A 482 9.02 -29.05 -29.82
CA GLN A 482 10.26 -28.89 -30.59
C GLN A 482 10.44 -27.44 -31.05
N VAL A 483 9.39 -26.83 -31.60
CA VAL A 483 9.37 -25.42 -31.99
C VAL A 483 9.64 -24.53 -30.79
N ALA A 484 9.03 -24.79 -29.63
CA ALA A 484 9.28 -24.00 -28.41
C ALA A 484 10.75 -24.02 -27.98
N ASN A 485 11.42 -25.17 -28.06
CA ASN A 485 12.84 -25.27 -27.72
C ASN A 485 13.74 -24.56 -28.74
N LEU A 486 13.41 -24.62 -30.04
CA LEU A 486 14.13 -23.89 -31.09
C LEU A 486 13.97 -22.38 -30.92
N ALA A 487 12.72 -21.94 -30.75
CA ALA A 487 12.34 -20.55 -30.67
C ALA A 487 12.87 -19.88 -29.39
N GLU A 488 12.88 -20.58 -28.26
CA GLU A 488 13.51 -20.10 -27.03
C GLU A 488 15.02 -19.89 -27.20
N ALA A 489 15.72 -20.85 -27.82
CA ALA A 489 17.16 -20.74 -28.06
C ALA A 489 17.48 -19.57 -29.00
N ALA A 490 16.68 -19.38 -30.05
CA ALA A 490 16.80 -18.27 -30.99
C ALA A 490 16.55 -16.91 -30.30
N ALA A 491 15.51 -16.82 -29.46
CA ALA A 491 15.19 -15.62 -28.71
C ALA A 491 16.30 -15.22 -27.73
N ASN A 492 16.88 -16.19 -27.01
CA ASN A 492 17.99 -15.97 -26.09
C ASN A 492 19.24 -15.38 -26.80
N GLU A 493 19.57 -15.86 -28.00
CA GLU A 493 20.76 -15.40 -28.76
C GLU A 493 20.69 -13.94 -29.20
N ILE A 494 19.47 -13.40 -29.40
CA ILE A 494 19.28 -12.01 -29.80
C ILE A 494 18.78 -11.11 -28.66
N GLY A 495 18.59 -11.66 -27.45
CA GLY A 495 18.07 -10.92 -26.30
C GLY A 495 16.59 -10.56 -26.41
N ALA A 496 15.80 -11.29 -27.20
CA ALA A 496 14.34 -11.18 -27.23
C ALA A 496 13.73 -11.88 -26.00
N ASN A 497 12.42 -11.70 -25.76
CA ASN A 497 11.76 -12.35 -24.62
C ASN A 497 11.59 -13.86 -24.86
N SER A 498 12.56 -14.65 -24.41
CA SER A 498 12.61 -16.10 -24.63
C SER A 498 11.51 -16.87 -23.92
N MET A 499 11.13 -16.47 -22.71
CA MET A 499 10.02 -17.08 -21.97
C MET A 499 8.68 -16.88 -22.71
N LEU A 500 8.45 -15.68 -23.25
CA LEU A 500 7.27 -15.39 -24.05
C LEU A 500 7.24 -16.22 -25.32
N VAL A 501 8.36 -16.28 -26.05
CA VAL A 501 8.47 -17.06 -27.29
C VAL A 501 8.23 -18.54 -27.04
N ARG A 502 8.88 -19.11 -26.00
CA ARG A 502 8.69 -20.50 -25.59
C ARG A 502 7.22 -20.77 -25.29
N THR A 503 6.59 -19.91 -24.48
CA THR A 503 5.19 -20.07 -24.09
C THR A 503 4.28 -19.94 -25.31
N GLY A 504 4.44 -18.91 -26.14
CA GLY A 504 3.66 -18.70 -27.36
C GLY A 504 3.75 -19.88 -28.32
N ALA A 505 4.95 -20.45 -28.49
CA ALA A 505 5.19 -21.63 -29.32
C ALA A 505 4.43 -22.88 -28.83
N LEU A 506 4.22 -23.04 -27.52
CA LEU A 506 3.43 -24.18 -27.00
C LEU A 506 1.95 -24.11 -27.39
N TYR A 507 1.42 -22.90 -27.64
CA TYR A 507 0.01 -22.68 -27.93
C TYR A 507 -0.29 -22.37 -29.40
N HIS A 508 0.72 -22.10 -30.23
CA HIS A 508 0.51 -21.55 -31.58
C HIS A 508 -0.45 -22.38 -32.45
N ASP A 509 -0.43 -23.69 -32.22
CA ASP A 509 -1.08 -24.70 -33.05
C ASP A 509 -2.29 -25.37 -32.39
N ILE A 510 -2.77 -24.85 -31.25
CA ILE A 510 -3.88 -25.47 -30.50
C ILE A 510 -5.17 -25.61 -31.30
N GLY A 511 -5.34 -24.83 -32.37
CA GLY A 511 -6.48 -24.93 -33.26
C GLY A 511 -6.57 -26.26 -34.02
N LYS A 512 -5.44 -26.95 -34.23
CA LYS A 512 -5.39 -28.27 -34.88
C LYS A 512 -6.17 -29.33 -34.08
N MET A 513 -6.40 -29.13 -32.77
CA MET A 513 -7.28 -29.98 -31.96
C MET A 513 -8.71 -30.09 -32.50
N ALA A 514 -9.18 -29.11 -33.27
CA ALA A 514 -10.52 -29.14 -33.85
C ALA A 514 -10.67 -30.26 -34.88
N ASN A 515 -9.62 -30.51 -35.67
CA ASN A 515 -9.61 -31.48 -36.77
C ASN A 515 -8.24 -32.20 -36.89
N PRO A 516 -7.80 -32.98 -35.87
CA PRO A 516 -6.41 -33.45 -35.77
C PRO A 516 -5.94 -34.30 -36.96
N LEU A 517 -6.82 -35.14 -37.51
CA LEU A 517 -6.50 -36.10 -38.58
C LEU A 517 -6.13 -35.44 -39.92
N TYR A 518 -6.48 -34.16 -40.11
CA TYR A 518 -6.13 -33.39 -41.30
C TYR A 518 -4.73 -32.74 -41.22
N PHE A 519 -3.97 -33.00 -40.16
CA PHE A 519 -2.60 -32.50 -40.02
C PHE A 519 -1.63 -33.68 -40.03
N GLY A 520 -0.66 -33.64 -40.96
CA GLY A 520 0.20 -34.77 -41.28
C GLY A 520 0.97 -35.32 -40.08
N GLU A 521 1.35 -34.47 -39.13
CA GLU A 521 2.05 -34.89 -37.90
C GLU A 521 1.20 -35.76 -36.97
N ASN A 522 -0.13 -35.75 -37.10
CA ASN A 522 -1.04 -36.58 -36.29
C ASN A 522 -1.52 -37.85 -37.01
N GLN A 523 -1.12 -38.07 -38.26
CA GLN A 523 -1.56 -39.23 -39.05
C GLN A 523 -0.69 -40.45 -38.73
N SER A 524 -1.25 -41.41 -37.99
CA SER A 524 -0.52 -42.64 -37.56
C SER A 524 -0.72 -43.83 -38.50
N THR A 525 -1.76 -43.83 -39.33
CA THR A 525 -2.24 -45.00 -40.09
C THR A 525 -1.94 -44.96 -41.58
N GLY A 526 -1.22 -43.94 -42.07
CA GLY A 526 -0.89 -43.77 -43.50
C GLY A 526 -2.07 -43.38 -44.39
N VAL A 527 -3.28 -43.26 -43.85
CA VAL A 527 -4.46 -42.76 -44.57
C VAL A 527 -4.52 -41.24 -44.43
N ASN A 528 -4.40 -40.54 -45.56
CA ASN A 528 -4.48 -39.09 -45.61
C ASN A 528 -5.90 -38.66 -46.05
N PRO A 529 -6.74 -38.08 -45.17
CA PRO A 529 -8.11 -37.69 -45.50
C PRO A 529 -8.20 -36.58 -46.55
N HIS A 530 -7.09 -35.90 -46.85
CA HIS A 530 -7.03 -34.93 -47.94
C HIS A 530 -7.17 -35.55 -49.34
N HIS A 531 -6.98 -36.87 -49.49
CA HIS A 531 -7.18 -37.54 -50.78
C HIS A 531 -8.65 -37.58 -51.22
N ASP A 532 -9.58 -37.51 -50.28
CA ASP A 532 -11.03 -37.56 -50.54
C ASP A 532 -11.66 -36.15 -50.63
N LEU A 533 -10.85 -35.09 -50.55
CA LEU A 533 -11.30 -33.70 -50.54
C LEU A 533 -10.80 -32.93 -51.77
N SER A 534 -11.54 -31.89 -52.15
CA SER A 534 -11.03 -30.90 -53.10
C SER A 534 -9.82 -30.16 -52.51
N ALA A 535 -8.93 -29.65 -53.37
CA ALA A 535 -7.78 -28.88 -52.90
C ALA A 535 -8.22 -27.60 -52.16
N LYS A 536 -9.33 -26.99 -52.59
CA LYS A 536 -9.96 -25.86 -51.91
C LYS A 536 -10.47 -26.21 -50.50
N ASP A 537 -11.18 -27.32 -50.34
CA ASP A 537 -11.69 -27.73 -49.01
C ASP A 537 -10.55 -28.11 -48.07
N SER A 538 -9.55 -28.81 -48.60
CA SER A 538 -8.32 -29.12 -47.87
C SER A 538 -7.60 -27.85 -47.40
N ALA A 539 -7.42 -26.87 -48.29
CA ALA A 539 -6.83 -25.58 -47.94
C ALA A 539 -7.65 -24.86 -46.87
N GLN A 540 -8.98 -24.86 -46.97
CA GLN A 540 -9.85 -24.24 -45.98
C GLN A 540 -9.67 -24.86 -44.59
N ILE A 541 -9.67 -26.20 -44.47
CA ILE A 541 -9.45 -26.90 -43.19
C ILE A 541 -8.10 -26.52 -42.58
N ILE A 542 -7.04 -26.46 -43.40
CA ILE A 542 -5.72 -26.05 -42.94
C ILE A 542 -5.74 -24.59 -42.48
N LEU A 543 -6.31 -23.66 -43.25
CA LEU A 543 -6.33 -22.24 -42.89
C LEU A 543 -7.14 -21.96 -41.61
N GLU A 544 -8.22 -22.71 -41.38
CA GLU A 544 -9.13 -22.53 -40.24
C GLU A 544 -8.50 -22.81 -38.87
N HIS A 545 -7.39 -23.56 -38.79
CA HIS A 545 -6.75 -23.86 -37.50
C HIS A 545 -6.34 -22.57 -36.77
N VAL A 546 -5.95 -21.52 -37.48
CA VAL A 546 -5.59 -20.24 -36.84
C VAL A 546 -6.81 -19.64 -36.14
N ILE A 547 -7.95 -19.55 -36.81
CA ILE A 547 -9.19 -19.00 -36.25
C ILE A 547 -9.71 -19.87 -35.12
N LYS A 548 -9.71 -21.20 -35.29
CA LYS A 548 -10.09 -22.15 -34.23
C LYS A 548 -9.16 -22.05 -33.02
N GLY A 549 -7.86 -21.86 -33.25
CA GLY A 549 -6.88 -21.64 -32.18
C GLY A 549 -7.19 -20.38 -31.39
N ILE A 550 -7.52 -19.27 -32.06
CA ILE A 550 -7.92 -18.02 -31.41
C ILE A 550 -9.22 -18.21 -30.60
N GLU A 551 -10.22 -18.91 -31.14
CA GLU A 551 -11.48 -19.23 -30.44
C GLU A 551 -11.22 -20.02 -29.15
N ILE A 552 -10.41 -21.09 -29.25
CA ILE A 552 -10.02 -21.94 -28.11
C ILE A 552 -9.25 -21.13 -27.08
N ALA A 553 -8.28 -20.31 -27.51
CA ALA A 553 -7.47 -19.48 -26.63
C ALA A 553 -8.32 -18.47 -25.85
N LYS A 554 -9.24 -17.78 -26.52
CA LYS A 554 -10.18 -16.83 -25.88
C LYS A 554 -11.10 -17.54 -24.89
N LYS A 555 -11.62 -18.72 -25.23
CA LYS A 555 -12.44 -19.54 -24.33
C LYS A 555 -11.70 -19.90 -23.03
N HIS A 556 -10.39 -20.15 -23.13
CA HIS A 556 -9.51 -20.43 -21.99
C HIS A 556 -8.89 -19.19 -21.34
N LYS A 557 -9.29 -17.98 -21.76
CA LYS A 557 -8.79 -16.69 -21.24
C LYS A 557 -7.27 -16.56 -21.34
N LEU A 558 -6.66 -17.10 -22.40
CA LEU A 558 -5.24 -16.86 -22.66
C LEU A 558 -5.01 -15.37 -22.90
N PRO A 559 -3.89 -14.79 -22.42
CA PRO A 559 -3.57 -13.39 -22.69
C PRO A 559 -3.43 -13.11 -24.18
N ASP A 560 -3.85 -11.94 -24.64
CA ASP A 560 -3.78 -11.57 -26.06
C ASP A 560 -2.37 -11.71 -26.64
N ARG A 561 -1.34 -11.42 -25.85
CA ARG A 561 0.07 -11.59 -26.24
C ARG A 561 0.44 -13.04 -26.62
N ILE A 562 -0.25 -14.04 -26.07
CA ILE A 562 -0.12 -15.46 -26.47
C ILE A 562 -0.97 -15.75 -27.70
N ILE A 563 -2.17 -15.18 -27.78
CA ILE A 563 -3.05 -15.29 -28.95
C ILE A 563 -2.40 -14.68 -30.19
N ASP A 564 -1.53 -13.69 -30.01
CA ASP A 564 -0.76 -13.08 -31.09
C ASP A 564 0.16 -14.10 -31.78
N PHE A 565 0.79 -15.03 -31.06
CA PHE A 565 1.56 -16.10 -31.69
C PHE A 565 0.68 -17.02 -32.54
N ILE A 566 -0.54 -17.33 -32.09
CA ILE A 566 -1.51 -18.12 -32.87
C ILE A 566 -1.90 -17.39 -34.16
N ARG A 567 -2.21 -16.08 -34.10
CA ARG A 567 -2.69 -15.35 -35.29
C ARG A 567 -1.58 -15.01 -36.30
N THR A 568 -0.33 -14.90 -35.87
CA THR A 568 0.76 -14.41 -36.75
C THR A 568 1.74 -15.47 -37.24
N HIS A 569 1.79 -16.67 -36.66
CA HIS A 569 2.89 -17.62 -36.94
C HIS A 569 3.01 -18.03 -38.42
N HIS A 570 1.92 -17.98 -39.19
CA HIS A 570 1.95 -18.17 -40.64
C HIS A 570 1.85 -16.87 -41.46
N GLY A 571 1.65 -15.73 -40.80
CA GLY A 571 1.49 -14.43 -41.45
C GLY A 571 0.47 -14.46 -42.59
N THR A 572 0.91 -14.06 -43.79
CA THR A 572 0.07 -14.11 -45.01
C THR A 572 0.62 -15.09 -46.02
N THR A 573 1.20 -16.20 -45.57
CA THR A 573 1.73 -17.24 -46.46
C THR A 573 0.60 -18.01 -47.16
N VAL A 574 0.93 -18.72 -48.23
CA VAL A 574 -0.01 -19.51 -49.04
C VAL A 574 0.17 -20.99 -48.73
N THR A 575 -0.93 -21.74 -48.60
CA THR A 575 -0.95 -23.21 -48.56
C THR A 575 -0.59 -23.79 -49.94
N TYR A 576 0.69 -23.64 -50.28
CA TYR A 576 1.20 -23.77 -51.65
C TYR A 576 0.92 -25.11 -52.31
N TYR A 577 0.95 -26.21 -51.55
CA TYR A 577 0.66 -27.55 -52.06
C TYR A 577 -0.75 -27.63 -52.67
N PHE A 578 -1.78 -27.25 -51.91
CA PHE A 578 -3.16 -27.27 -52.36
C PHE A 578 -3.45 -26.20 -53.42
N TYR A 579 -2.81 -25.03 -53.33
CA TYR A 579 -2.91 -24.03 -54.38
C TYR A 579 -2.39 -24.56 -55.73
N LYS A 580 -1.24 -25.24 -55.72
CA LYS A 580 -0.67 -25.83 -56.93
C LYS A 580 -1.54 -26.97 -57.47
N GLN A 581 -2.05 -27.82 -56.59
CA GLN A 581 -2.98 -28.89 -56.95
C GLN A 581 -4.24 -28.34 -57.62
N GLU A 582 -4.79 -27.22 -57.11
CA GLU A 582 -5.95 -26.55 -57.71
C GLU A 582 -5.64 -25.99 -59.10
N LEU A 583 -4.46 -25.39 -59.29
CA LEU A 583 -4.00 -24.91 -60.61
C LEU A 583 -3.82 -26.06 -61.61
N GLU A 584 -3.29 -27.20 -61.17
CA GLU A 584 -3.12 -28.39 -62.00
C GLU A 584 -4.47 -29.04 -62.37
N ASN A 585 -5.44 -29.02 -61.45
CA ASN A 585 -6.79 -29.55 -61.68
C ASN A 585 -7.69 -28.60 -62.50
N ASN A 586 -7.43 -27.29 -62.49
CA ASN A 586 -8.19 -26.28 -63.21
C ASN A 586 -7.29 -25.39 -64.10
N PRO A 587 -6.61 -25.96 -65.12
CA PRO A 587 -5.60 -25.24 -65.91
C PRO A 587 -6.14 -24.05 -66.72
N GLU A 588 -7.43 -24.05 -67.07
CA GLU A 588 -8.09 -22.96 -67.80
C GLU A 588 -8.92 -22.02 -66.89
N GLY A 589 -8.99 -22.31 -65.59
CA GLY A 589 -9.79 -21.57 -64.61
C GLY A 589 -8.99 -20.49 -63.88
N PHE A 590 -9.65 -19.38 -63.52
CA PHE A 590 -9.06 -18.41 -62.60
C PHE A 590 -9.07 -18.96 -61.17
N VAL A 591 -7.89 -19.31 -60.64
CA VAL A 591 -7.71 -19.73 -59.24
C VAL A 591 -7.33 -18.51 -58.39
N ASP A 592 -8.24 -18.11 -57.50
CA ASP A 592 -7.99 -17.00 -56.57
C ASP A 592 -7.04 -17.41 -55.44
N ILE A 593 -5.80 -16.93 -55.49
CA ILE A 593 -4.75 -17.21 -54.49
C ILE A 593 -5.17 -16.83 -53.07
N LYS A 594 -6.07 -15.85 -52.88
CA LYS A 594 -6.53 -15.43 -51.55
C LYS A 594 -7.31 -16.52 -50.81
N LYS A 595 -7.91 -17.47 -51.53
CA LYS A 595 -8.61 -18.62 -50.93
C LYS A 595 -7.66 -19.66 -50.33
N PHE A 596 -6.37 -19.58 -50.69
CA PHE A 596 -5.30 -20.47 -50.21
C PHE A 596 -4.32 -19.71 -49.30
N GLN A 597 -4.63 -18.47 -48.94
CA GLN A 597 -3.72 -17.60 -48.18
C GLN A 597 -4.21 -17.42 -46.75
N TYR A 598 -3.28 -17.46 -45.79
CA TYR A 598 -3.57 -17.06 -44.42
C TYR A 598 -3.97 -15.58 -44.36
N GLN A 599 -4.95 -15.28 -43.51
CA GLN A 599 -5.48 -13.91 -43.37
C GLN A 599 -4.52 -12.97 -42.63
N GLY A 600 -3.49 -13.51 -41.96
CA GLY A 600 -2.56 -12.75 -41.14
C GLY A 600 -3.16 -12.30 -39.80
N PRO A 601 -2.56 -11.27 -39.17
CA PRO A 601 -1.54 -10.37 -39.72
C PRO A 601 -0.14 -11.01 -39.81
N ILE A 602 0.76 -10.38 -40.57
CA ILE A 602 2.20 -10.72 -40.54
C ILE A 602 2.80 -10.45 -39.13
N PRO A 603 3.88 -11.14 -38.75
CA PRO A 603 4.61 -10.86 -37.52
C PRO A 603 4.91 -9.37 -37.32
N PHE A 604 4.66 -8.87 -36.11
CA PHE A 604 4.84 -7.46 -35.73
C PHE A 604 5.77 -7.28 -34.53
N SER A 605 6.40 -8.35 -34.06
CA SER A 605 7.43 -8.31 -33.03
C SER A 605 8.55 -9.29 -33.37
N LYS A 606 9.74 -9.08 -32.80
CA LYS A 606 10.86 -10.01 -32.92
C LYS A 606 10.45 -11.42 -32.50
N GLU A 607 9.68 -11.52 -31.41
CA GLU A 607 9.21 -12.78 -30.86
C GLU A 607 8.28 -13.55 -31.80
N THR A 608 7.31 -12.86 -32.42
CA THR A 608 6.39 -13.49 -33.37
C THR A 608 7.09 -13.88 -34.69
N ALA A 609 8.09 -13.11 -35.11
CA ALA A 609 8.93 -13.44 -36.27
C ALA A 609 9.83 -14.66 -35.99
N ILE A 610 10.40 -14.76 -34.77
CA ILE A 610 11.14 -15.95 -34.32
C ILE A 610 10.26 -17.19 -34.42
N LEU A 611 9.03 -17.13 -33.92
CA LEU A 611 8.12 -18.29 -33.99
C LEU A 611 7.88 -18.71 -35.44
N MET A 612 7.55 -17.77 -36.33
CA MET A 612 7.34 -18.07 -37.76
C MET A 612 8.54 -18.76 -38.41
N MET A 613 9.76 -18.31 -38.10
CA MET A 613 10.98 -18.92 -38.64
C MET A 613 11.19 -20.33 -38.07
N CYS A 614 11.02 -20.52 -36.76
CA CYS A 614 11.24 -21.79 -36.10
C CYS A 614 10.18 -22.85 -36.46
N ASP A 615 8.92 -22.46 -36.56
CA ASP A 615 7.81 -23.32 -37.00
C ASP A 615 8.07 -23.84 -38.42
N ALA A 616 8.30 -22.93 -39.38
CA ALA A 616 8.57 -23.29 -40.77
C ALA A 616 9.83 -24.16 -40.91
N ALA A 617 10.88 -23.87 -40.13
CA ALA A 617 12.12 -24.64 -40.13
C ALA A 617 11.93 -26.08 -39.63
N GLU A 618 11.21 -26.26 -38.52
CA GLU A 618 10.95 -27.57 -37.94
C GLU A 618 10.04 -28.40 -38.86
N ALA A 619 8.94 -27.81 -39.32
CA ALA A 619 7.98 -28.50 -40.18
C ALA A 619 8.64 -28.94 -41.50
N ALA A 620 9.46 -28.08 -42.10
CA ALA A 620 10.15 -28.40 -43.33
C ALA A 620 11.26 -29.45 -43.15
N SER A 621 11.99 -29.43 -42.02
CA SER A 621 13.07 -30.40 -41.80
C SER A 621 12.55 -31.84 -41.73
N LYS A 622 11.31 -32.04 -41.24
CA LYS A 622 10.65 -33.37 -41.22
C LYS A 622 10.37 -33.96 -42.60
N SER A 623 10.34 -33.13 -43.65
CA SER A 623 10.15 -33.59 -45.04
C SER A 623 11.42 -34.14 -45.69
N LEU A 624 12.59 -33.97 -45.06
CA LEU A 624 13.85 -34.50 -45.57
C LEU A 624 13.90 -36.02 -45.37
N LYS A 625 14.06 -36.78 -46.47
CA LYS A 625 14.20 -38.24 -46.43
C LYS A 625 15.50 -38.66 -45.75
N GLU A 626 16.61 -38.01 -46.08
CA GLU A 626 17.93 -38.24 -45.49
C GLU A 626 18.57 -36.88 -45.14
N PRO A 627 18.46 -36.43 -43.88
CA PRO A 627 18.98 -35.13 -43.49
C PRO A 627 20.52 -35.18 -43.37
N THR A 628 21.20 -34.34 -44.14
CA THR A 628 22.64 -34.03 -44.01
C THR A 628 22.85 -32.59 -43.54
N ALA A 629 24.03 -32.26 -43.00
CA ALA A 629 24.33 -30.90 -42.56
C ALA A 629 24.11 -29.87 -43.68
N GLN A 630 24.58 -30.17 -44.90
CA GLN A 630 24.37 -29.30 -46.07
C GLN A 630 22.90 -29.18 -46.46
N SER A 631 22.12 -30.28 -46.39
CA SER A 631 20.70 -30.24 -46.74
C SER A 631 19.89 -29.38 -45.76
N ILE A 632 20.19 -29.44 -44.46
CA ILE A 632 19.58 -28.58 -43.44
C ILE A 632 19.98 -27.14 -43.69
N ASP A 633 21.27 -26.88 -43.92
CA ASP A 633 21.78 -25.52 -44.16
C ASP A 633 21.04 -24.83 -45.32
N ASN A 634 20.99 -25.51 -46.48
CA ASN A 634 20.30 -25.04 -47.68
C ASN A 634 18.79 -24.88 -47.46
N LEU A 635 18.16 -25.80 -46.72
CA LEU A 635 16.71 -25.75 -46.45
C LEU A 635 16.36 -24.52 -45.63
N ILE A 636 17.08 -24.27 -44.53
CA ILE A 636 16.81 -23.15 -43.63
C ILE A 636 17.05 -21.82 -44.33
N ASP A 637 18.12 -21.70 -45.12
CA ASP A 637 18.38 -20.50 -45.92
C ASP A 637 17.25 -20.22 -46.92
N LYS A 638 16.80 -21.25 -47.64
CA LYS A 638 15.72 -21.11 -48.61
C LYS A 638 14.41 -20.66 -47.97
N ILE A 639 14.04 -21.22 -46.82
CA ILE A 639 12.78 -20.89 -46.13
C ILE A 639 12.80 -19.45 -45.64
N ILE A 640 13.87 -19.05 -44.96
CA ILE A 640 13.95 -17.74 -44.32
C ILE A 640 14.14 -16.64 -45.38
N GLU A 641 14.91 -16.89 -46.45
CA GLU A 641 14.98 -15.95 -47.58
C GLU A 641 13.63 -15.82 -48.29
N LYS A 642 12.86 -16.91 -48.43
CA LYS A 642 11.49 -16.82 -48.96
C LYS A 642 10.60 -15.94 -48.08
N GLN A 643 10.55 -16.17 -46.77
CA GLN A 643 9.73 -15.36 -45.85
C GLN A 643 10.11 -13.87 -45.90
N LYS A 644 11.41 -13.58 -46.01
CA LYS A 644 11.93 -12.22 -46.19
C LYS A 644 11.50 -11.60 -47.52
N ASN A 645 11.63 -12.33 -48.63
CA ASN A 645 11.21 -11.86 -49.96
C ASN A 645 9.68 -11.67 -50.04
N ASP A 646 8.92 -12.48 -49.31
CA ASP A 646 7.47 -12.37 -49.16
C ASP A 646 7.04 -11.27 -48.16
N ASN A 647 7.98 -10.42 -47.72
CA ASN A 647 7.77 -9.29 -46.81
C ASN A 647 7.11 -9.66 -45.48
N GLN A 648 7.31 -10.90 -44.99
CA GLN A 648 6.67 -11.36 -43.75
C GLN A 648 7.22 -10.68 -42.48
N PHE A 649 8.41 -10.07 -42.54
CA PHE A 649 9.08 -9.46 -41.39
C PHE A 649 9.02 -7.93 -41.36
N VAL A 650 8.31 -7.31 -42.30
CA VAL A 650 8.32 -5.84 -42.49
C VAL A 650 7.83 -5.09 -41.25
N ASN A 651 6.97 -5.70 -40.43
CA ASN A 651 6.41 -5.06 -39.23
C ASN A 651 7.09 -5.46 -37.92
N SER A 652 8.09 -6.36 -37.92
CA SER A 652 8.58 -7.02 -36.70
C SER A 652 9.81 -6.40 -36.01
N ASP A 653 10.29 -5.23 -36.45
CA ASP A 653 11.51 -4.56 -35.94
C ASP A 653 12.75 -5.49 -35.80
N ILE A 654 12.76 -6.60 -36.54
CA ILE A 654 13.82 -7.60 -36.53
C ILE A 654 14.87 -7.23 -37.55
N THR A 655 16.13 -7.13 -37.11
CA THR A 655 17.22 -6.71 -37.98
C THR A 655 17.76 -7.88 -38.80
N PHE A 656 18.35 -7.59 -39.97
CA PHE A 656 19.02 -8.61 -40.78
C PHE A 656 20.10 -9.38 -40.00
N ARG A 657 20.85 -8.68 -39.13
CA ARG A 657 21.84 -9.30 -38.25
C ARG A 657 21.22 -10.31 -37.27
N GLU A 658 20.06 -9.99 -36.72
CA GLU A 658 19.34 -10.89 -35.81
C GLU A 658 18.81 -12.12 -36.56
N ILE A 659 18.29 -11.95 -37.79
CA ILE A 659 17.86 -13.07 -38.65
C ILE A 659 19.01 -14.04 -38.90
N GLU A 660 20.21 -13.55 -39.24
CA GLU A 660 21.38 -14.41 -39.47
C GLU A 660 21.81 -15.18 -38.21
N LYS A 661 21.74 -14.53 -37.03
CA LYS A 661 21.97 -15.21 -35.76
C LYS A 661 20.95 -16.32 -35.50
N ILE A 662 19.66 -16.03 -35.74
CA ILE A 662 18.57 -16.99 -35.57
C ILE A 662 18.75 -18.19 -36.50
N LYS A 663 19.05 -17.96 -37.78
CA LYS A 663 19.37 -19.00 -38.76
C LYS A 663 20.45 -19.94 -38.24
N LYS A 664 21.56 -19.39 -37.74
CA LYS A 664 22.68 -20.19 -37.20
C LYS A 664 22.24 -21.06 -36.03
N ILE A 665 21.42 -20.54 -35.11
CA ILE A 665 20.90 -21.30 -33.97
C ILE A 665 19.94 -22.40 -34.43
N ILE A 666 19.00 -22.09 -35.33
CA ILE A 666 18.06 -23.07 -35.89
C ILE A 666 18.83 -24.22 -36.56
N LYS A 667 19.79 -23.89 -37.45
CA LYS A 667 20.64 -24.86 -38.12
C LYS A 667 21.37 -25.76 -37.12
N SER A 668 22.04 -25.17 -36.13
CA SER A 668 22.78 -25.92 -35.10
C SER A 668 21.87 -26.84 -34.27
N LYS A 669 20.69 -26.36 -33.87
CA LYS A 669 19.74 -27.14 -33.07
C LYS A 669 19.11 -28.27 -33.88
N LEU A 670 18.72 -28.03 -35.13
CA LEU A 670 18.19 -29.09 -36.01
C LEU A 670 19.26 -30.15 -36.30
N MET A 671 20.50 -29.76 -36.60
CA MET A 671 21.61 -30.73 -36.75
C MET A 671 21.79 -31.58 -35.50
N SER A 672 21.65 -30.99 -34.31
CA SER A 672 21.70 -31.73 -33.04
C SER A 672 20.52 -32.69 -32.87
N ILE A 673 19.31 -32.32 -33.30
CA ILE A 673 18.10 -33.16 -33.24
C ILE A 673 18.25 -34.38 -34.15
N TYR A 674 18.82 -34.20 -35.34
CA TYR A 674 19.09 -35.28 -36.31
C TYR A 674 20.44 -35.98 -36.09
N HIS A 675 21.17 -35.68 -35.01
CA HIS A 675 22.49 -36.26 -34.67
C HIS A 675 23.56 -36.15 -35.79
N LEU A 676 23.53 -35.06 -36.55
CA LEU A 676 24.43 -34.86 -37.69
C LEU A 676 25.76 -34.28 -37.25
N ARG A 677 26.86 -34.80 -37.82
CA ARG A 677 28.21 -34.23 -37.66
C ARG A 677 28.52 -33.32 -38.86
N VAL A 678 29.21 -32.21 -38.58
CA VAL A 678 29.79 -31.39 -39.64
C VAL A 678 31.05 -32.12 -40.09
N GLU A 679 31.01 -32.73 -41.27
CA GLU A 679 32.21 -33.25 -41.92
C GLU A 679 33.03 -32.07 -42.42
N TYR A 680 34.27 -31.94 -41.95
CA TYR A 680 35.21 -30.99 -42.50
C TYR A 680 35.70 -31.56 -43.84
N PRO A 681 35.67 -30.78 -44.94
CA PRO A 681 36.23 -31.23 -46.20
C PRO A 681 37.74 -31.50 -46.04
N GLU A 682 38.22 -32.58 -46.66
CA GLU A 682 39.66 -32.85 -46.82
C GLU A 682 40.37 -31.77 -47.66
#